data_AF-A0A804PIA5-F1
#
_entry.id   AF-A0A804PIA5-F1
#
_cell.length_a   1.000
_cell.length_b   1.000
_cell.length_c   1.000
_cell.angle_alpha   90.00
_cell.angle_beta   90.00
_cell.angle_gamma   90.00
#
_symmetry.space_group_name_H-M   'P 1'
#
loop_
_entity.id
_entity.type
_entity.pdbx_description
1 polymer ?
#
loop_
_entity_poly.entity_id
_entity_poly.type
_entity_poly.pdbx_seq_one_letter_code
_entity_poly.pdbx_strand_id
1 'polypeptide(L)'
;MGASRLEQTDALFRKNLVIQRRACKTNCCLILFPLALCSVIGGLQIAINHASSQGGGGGGGGGGATPAIRLDCSCSNVSVDENALGGIQCPDECPLPRAPKWPPVVRTPSPEYRAVQDGLFPFADLPDASCRAEGSCPATFLVTGDNHSFVGSVIDNILPTHSSSVNLSADVSALSDFVLADDGEFHQSFLQNKCSPNLTLSYPVQYGNNVVSQDVRCTEGLVLWRDSSRLINDELYGGYYQGNRNHKIDEIAAVYDFLSSDQSNFNLIISYNSTNDYGVYDESEQSIPVINQAGPVQKPNLVQVPRLANMASNAYLHLKGNGLKMPFEFVKEMPRAAIPIHDGQFDLAPYIGQLPFVWTMELLFPVILTNLVYERQNKLRIMMKMHGLGDLPYWTISYCYFLLLSLLYVLSFVLFGSALGLTFFRQNNYGMQFIFYFAYMNLQISFAFLMTTYFSSVRTATVTGYLYIFVSGLLSQFMFRPYVEDSNISRIWITLMELLPAFSLYRIVYEFSRFAQAQPENYMASSGIQWADMTNPESGLAGVLTIMAVEWLLFLLFAFYLDHFRSYKDGIRKAAALVRSRIHGNHSEAAQQQNVQLQEFRASIQLERTDVLKEREIVELISKESDRSYSVICDNLGKVYRGKDGNADKIAVRGISISMSRGQCFGVLGPNGAGKTTLINMLTGFCKPTSGTAYVQGMDIRFDMDRIYTGIGVCPQDDLLWESLTGREHLLFYGRLKKLKAAALFELGPTRHIPKSPIEQQREIHRKNPCAAALGSRRRWWSPSPWRRAALPLPWPQTPSATRLLLARSPVDIAAAGGRRGGARRCPCRGSRRSRPRGCSSLGAR
;
A
#
# COMPACT_ATOMS: atom_id res chain seq x y z
N MET A 1 19.75 -6.06 -43.44
CA MET A 1 19.50 -4.66 -43.03
C MET A 1 18.20 -4.60 -42.22
N GLY A 2 18.27 -4.40 -40.91
CA GLY A 2 17.11 -4.43 -39.99
C GLY A 2 16.18 -3.21 -40.12
N ALA A 3 14.95 -3.32 -39.60
CA ALA A 3 13.99 -2.21 -39.52
C ALA A 3 14.57 -0.98 -38.81
N SER A 4 14.18 0.24 -39.22
CA SER A 4 14.58 1.43 -38.44
C SER A 4 13.90 1.34 -37.05
N ARG A 5 14.53 1.89 -36.00
CA ARG A 5 13.94 1.85 -34.65
C ARG A 5 12.51 2.41 -34.64
N LEU A 6 12.23 3.42 -35.47
CA LEU A 6 10.93 4.07 -35.61
C LEU A 6 9.85 3.14 -36.22
N GLU A 7 10.21 2.34 -37.24
CA GLU A 7 9.30 1.39 -37.87
C GLU A 7 8.96 0.22 -36.95
N GLN A 8 9.95 -0.23 -36.15
CA GLN A 8 9.73 -1.25 -35.11
C GLN A 8 8.77 -0.72 -34.04
N THR A 9 8.93 0.55 -33.63
CA THR A 9 8.04 1.18 -32.65
C THR A 9 6.61 1.32 -33.15
N ASP A 10 6.39 1.74 -34.41
CA ASP A 10 5.05 1.85 -34.99
C ASP A 10 4.36 0.47 -35.10
N ALA A 11 5.09 -0.56 -35.53
CA ALA A 11 4.54 -1.91 -35.64
C ALA A 11 4.07 -2.46 -34.28
N LEU A 12 4.86 -2.26 -33.22
CA LEU A 12 4.54 -2.72 -31.88
C LEU A 12 3.44 -1.89 -31.22
N PHE A 13 3.42 -0.58 -31.44
CA PHE A 13 2.35 0.29 -30.97
C PHE A 13 1.00 -0.10 -31.58
N ARG A 14 0.95 -0.32 -32.90
CA ARG A 14 -0.27 -0.79 -33.57
C ARG A 14 -0.72 -2.17 -33.08
N LYS A 15 0.22 -3.08 -32.78
CA LYS A 15 -0.08 -4.37 -32.14
C LYS A 15 -0.81 -4.15 -30.81
N ASN A 16 -0.21 -3.35 -29.93
CA ASN A 16 -0.76 -3.05 -28.60
C ASN A 16 -2.14 -2.38 -28.70
N LEU A 17 -2.32 -1.46 -29.65
CA LEU A 17 -3.59 -0.77 -29.89
C LEU A 17 -4.70 -1.71 -30.38
N VAL A 18 -4.40 -2.65 -31.28
CA VAL A 18 -5.38 -3.67 -31.74
C VAL A 18 -5.76 -4.61 -30.60
N ILE A 19 -4.79 -5.04 -29.79
CA ILE A 19 -5.04 -5.86 -28.60
C ILE A 19 -5.97 -5.12 -27.63
N GLN A 20 -5.71 -3.83 -27.37
CA GLN A 20 -6.56 -3.02 -26.50
C GLN A 20 -7.98 -2.82 -27.04
N ARG A 21 -8.13 -2.56 -28.34
CA ARG A 21 -9.46 -2.40 -28.96
C ARG A 21 -10.32 -3.66 -28.78
N ARG A 22 -9.71 -4.85 -28.75
CA ARG A 22 -10.41 -6.12 -28.52
C ARG A 22 -10.57 -6.46 -27.04
N ALA A 23 -9.61 -6.07 -26.21
CA ALA A 23 -9.72 -6.12 -24.77
C ALA A 23 -10.54 -4.94 -24.18
N CYS A 24 -11.28 -4.21 -25.02
CA CYS A 24 -12.05 -3.03 -24.61
C CYS A 24 -12.99 -3.33 -23.45
N LYS A 25 -13.67 -4.50 -23.44
CA LYS A 25 -14.52 -4.90 -22.30
C LYS A 25 -13.73 -5.01 -20.99
N THR A 26 -12.54 -5.60 -21.03
CA THR A 26 -11.67 -5.76 -19.86
C THR A 26 -11.07 -4.42 -19.43
N ASN A 27 -10.61 -3.60 -20.38
CA ASN A 27 -10.09 -2.25 -20.11
C ASN A 27 -11.18 -1.32 -19.55
N CYS A 28 -12.40 -1.39 -20.11
CA CYS A 28 -13.55 -0.68 -19.55
C CYS A 28 -13.87 -1.19 -18.16
N CYS A 29 -13.82 -2.49 -17.88
CA CYS A 29 -14.04 -3.02 -16.53
C CYS A 29 -12.99 -2.50 -15.53
N LEU A 30 -11.72 -2.43 -15.94
CA LEU A 30 -10.63 -1.89 -15.13
C LEU A 30 -10.85 -0.40 -14.81
N ILE A 31 -11.26 0.40 -15.79
CA ILE A 31 -11.55 1.84 -15.59
C ILE A 31 -12.88 2.04 -14.83
N LEU A 32 -13.85 1.14 -15.01
CA LEU A 32 -15.15 1.18 -14.32
C LEU A 32 -15.01 0.90 -12.82
N PHE A 33 -13.98 0.18 -12.36
CA PHE A 33 -13.85 -0.13 -10.93
C PHE A 33 -13.61 1.11 -10.06
N PRO A 34 -12.63 2.00 -10.34
CA PRO A 34 -12.49 3.27 -9.64
C PRO A 34 -13.74 4.13 -9.73
N LEU A 35 -14.39 4.17 -10.91
CA LEU A 35 -15.62 4.92 -11.12
C LEU A 35 -16.75 4.36 -10.24
N ALA A 36 -16.91 3.05 -10.19
CA ALA A 36 -17.91 2.38 -9.37
C ALA A 36 -17.64 2.61 -7.87
N LEU A 37 -16.38 2.50 -7.44
CA LEU A 37 -16.01 2.78 -6.05
C LEU A 37 -16.34 4.23 -5.68
N CYS A 38 -15.87 5.20 -6.48
CA CYS A 38 -16.17 6.60 -6.25
C CYS A 38 -17.68 6.88 -6.31
N SER A 39 -18.43 6.25 -7.23
CA SER A 39 -19.90 6.38 -7.31
C SER A 39 -20.60 5.78 -6.12
N VAL A 40 -20.12 4.66 -5.56
CA VAL A 40 -20.67 4.05 -4.34
C VAL A 40 -20.40 4.97 -3.15
N ILE A 41 -19.17 5.49 -3.02
CA ILE A 41 -18.79 6.42 -1.94
C ILE A 41 -19.59 7.72 -2.06
N GLY A 42 -19.61 8.34 -3.23
CA GLY A 42 -20.37 9.57 -3.50
C GLY A 42 -21.89 9.37 -3.41
N GLY A 43 -22.39 8.21 -3.82
CA GLY A 43 -23.81 7.85 -3.68
C GLY A 43 -24.21 7.67 -2.21
N LEU A 44 -23.37 6.99 -1.43
CA LEU A 44 -23.56 6.83 0.02
C LEU A 44 -23.47 8.18 0.74
N GLN A 45 -22.52 9.03 0.35
CA GLN A 45 -22.40 10.42 0.80
C GLN A 45 -23.70 11.21 0.56
N ILE A 46 -24.25 11.16 -0.66
CA ILE A 46 -25.51 11.83 -1.01
C ILE A 46 -26.67 11.25 -0.20
N ALA A 47 -26.73 9.92 -0.05
CA ALA A 47 -27.78 9.24 0.71
C ALA A 47 -27.76 9.59 2.20
N ILE A 48 -26.57 9.65 2.82
CA ILE A 48 -26.41 10.06 4.22
C ILE A 48 -26.80 11.52 4.40
N ASN A 49 -26.35 12.42 3.52
CA ASN A 49 -26.73 13.84 3.56
C ASN A 49 -28.25 14.02 3.45
N HIS A 50 -28.91 13.20 2.61
CA HIS A 50 -30.37 13.22 2.47
C HIS A 50 -31.10 12.60 3.68
N ALA A 51 -30.54 11.56 4.31
CA ALA A 51 -31.13 10.96 5.52
C ALA A 51 -30.98 11.88 6.75
N SER A 52 -29.82 12.55 6.87
CA SER A 52 -29.55 13.48 7.97
C SER A 52 -30.45 14.72 7.94
N SER A 53 -30.93 15.14 6.77
CA SER A 53 -31.90 16.24 6.66
C SER A 53 -33.34 15.83 7.02
N GLN A 54 -33.66 14.54 7.01
CA GLN A 54 -34.99 14.02 7.35
C GLN A 54 -35.16 13.61 8.83
N GLY A 55 -34.07 13.32 9.55
CA GLY A 55 -34.10 12.82 10.93
C GLY A 55 -34.44 13.84 12.04
N GLY A 56 -34.57 15.13 11.70
CA GLY A 56 -34.89 16.19 12.67
C GLY A 56 -36.38 16.46 12.92
N GLY A 57 -37.28 15.65 12.37
CA GLY A 57 -38.73 15.90 12.40
C GLY A 57 -39.48 14.94 13.33
N GLY A 58 -39.45 15.18 14.64
CA GLY A 58 -40.22 14.44 15.63
C GLY A 58 -41.08 15.34 16.52
N GLY A 59 -42.27 15.73 16.05
CA GLY A 59 -43.38 16.17 16.91
C GLY A 59 -43.91 17.59 16.67
N GLY A 60 -45.15 17.68 16.15
CA GLY A 60 -45.99 18.88 16.21
C GLY A 60 -46.34 19.51 14.86
N GLY A 61 -47.57 19.29 14.39
CA GLY A 61 -48.06 19.76 13.10
C GLY A 61 -48.31 21.27 12.99
N GLY A 62 -48.30 21.76 11.75
CA GLY A 62 -48.67 23.13 11.38
C GLY A 62 -47.74 23.67 10.30
N GLY A 63 -48.27 23.87 9.08
CA GLY A 63 -47.48 24.23 7.90
C GLY A 63 -46.67 25.52 8.04
N GLY A 64 -45.44 25.44 7.53
CA GLY A 64 -44.48 26.54 7.43
C GLY A 64 -43.10 25.94 7.32
N ALA A 65 -42.44 26.08 6.18
CA ALA A 65 -41.06 25.66 6.00
C ALA A 65 -40.19 26.34 7.06
N THR A 66 -39.80 25.61 8.10
CA THR A 66 -38.70 26.04 8.97
C THR A 66 -37.42 25.88 8.16
N PRO A 67 -36.70 26.98 7.84
CA PRO A 67 -35.39 26.86 7.21
C PRO A 67 -34.48 26.08 8.16
N ALA A 68 -33.47 25.40 7.59
CA ALA A 68 -32.37 24.84 8.36
C ALA A 68 -31.98 25.83 9.47
N ILE A 69 -31.79 25.34 10.70
CA ILE A 69 -31.30 26.16 11.81
C ILE A 69 -29.94 26.69 11.35
N ARG A 70 -29.94 27.89 10.77
CA ARG A 70 -28.76 28.69 10.57
C ARG A 70 -28.26 28.89 11.99
N LEU A 71 -27.13 28.28 12.32
CA LEU A 71 -26.47 28.59 13.58
C LEU A 71 -26.09 30.07 13.48
N ASP A 72 -26.95 30.92 14.05
CA ASP A 72 -26.81 32.36 13.94
C ASP A 72 -25.67 32.73 14.88
N CYS A 73 -24.45 32.80 14.34
CA CYS A 73 -23.25 33.22 15.08
C CYS A 73 -23.32 34.71 15.41
N SER A 74 -24.33 35.12 16.19
CA SER A 74 -24.58 36.49 16.64
C SER A 74 -23.45 37.06 17.52
N CYS A 75 -22.50 36.21 17.90
CA CYS A 75 -21.25 36.56 18.57
C CYS A 75 -20.40 37.63 17.85
N SER A 76 -20.53 37.77 16.53
CA SER A 76 -19.74 38.73 15.76
C SER A 76 -20.12 40.19 15.99
N ASN A 77 -21.34 40.45 16.50
CA ASN A 77 -21.90 41.80 16.65
C ASN A 77 -21.82 42.35 18.09
N VAL A 78 -21.13 41.65 18.99
CA VAL A 78 -21.09 42.02 20.41
C VAL A 78 -19.78 42.75 20.72
N SER A 79 -19.91 44.01 21.12
CA SER A 79 -18.79 44.84 21.57
C SER A 79 -18.50 44.54 23.04
N VAL A 80 -17.50 43.69 23.28
CA VAL A 80 -16.89 43.51 24.61
C VAL A 80 -15.78 44.54 24.77
N ASP A 81 -15.77 45.27 25.88
CA ASP A 81 -14.70 46.22 26.20
C ASP A 81 -13.37 45.49 26.36
N GLU A 82 -12.26 46.08 25.90
CA GLU A 82 -10.94 45.43 25.87
C GLU A 82 -10.42 45.10 27.28
N ASN A 83 -10.90 45.84 28.28
CA ASN A 83 -10.54 45.69 29.69
C ASN A 83 -11.60 44.97 30.54
N ALA A 84 -12.73 44.54 29.96
CA ALA A 84 -13.76 43.83 30.71
C ALA A 84 -13.38 42.37 31.00
N LEU A 85 -13.78 41.88 32.18
CA LEU A 85 -13.90 40.45 32.47
C LEU A 85 -15.22 39.93 31.92
N GLY A 86 -15.21 38.69 31.43
CA GLY A 86 -16.35 38.02 30.83
C GLY A 86 -16.47 38.25 29.32
N GLY A 87 -17.52 37.67 28.75
CA GLY A 87 -17.93 37.88 27.37
C GLY A 87 -19.01 36.88 26.97
N ILE A 88 -19.12 36.61 25.67
CA ILE A 88 -20.07 35.63 25.15
C ILE A 88 -19.41 34.27 25.02
N GLN A 89 -20.03 33.25 25.63
CA GLN A 89 -19.79 31.87 25.26
C GLN A 89 -20.48 31.63 23.92
N CYS A 90 -19.68 31.66 22.86
CA CYS A 90 -20.14 31.25 21.56
C CYS A 90 -20.21 29.72 21.52
N PRO A 91 -21.15 29.15 20.74
CA PRO A 91 -21.05 27.76 20.35
C PRO A 91 -19.65 27.48 19.78
N ASP A 92 -19.08 26.32 20.08
CA ASP A 92 -17.72 25.95 19.68
C ASP A 92 -17.51 26.01 18.15
N GLU A 93 -18.61 25.98 17.39
CA GLU A 93 -18.62 26.04 15.94
C GLU A 93 -18.50 27.46 15.36
N CYS A 94 -18.74 28.49 16.17
CA CYS A 94 -18.68 29.88 15.73
C CYS A 94 -17.26 30.49 15.86
N PRO A 95 -16.91 31.47 15.01
CA PRO A 95 -15.64 32.18 15.15
C PRO A 95 -15.61 32.96 16.47
N LEU A 96 -14.53 32.77 17.23
CA LEU A 96 -14.21 33.54 18.43
C LEU A 96 -12.93 34.34 18.16
N PRO A 97 -12.98 35.42 17.35
CA PRO A 97 -11.79 36.21 17.00
C PRO A 97 -11.18 36.91 18.22
N ARG A 98 -11.97 37.14 19.27
CA ARG A 98 -11.53 37.68 20.55
C ARG A 98 -12.12 36.84 21.67
N ALA A 99 -11.28 36.02 22.31
CA ALA A 99 -11.71 35.28 23.49
C ALA A 99 -11.93 36.21 24.70
N PRO A 100 -12.93 35.94 25.53
CA PRO A 100 -13.18 36.67 26.77
C PRO A 100 -12.04 36.46 27.78
N LYS A 101 -11.82 37.46 28.64
CA LYS A 101 -10.93 37.36 29.80
C LYS A 101 -11.75 36.81 30.97
N TRP A 102 -11.32 35.71 31.57
CA TRP A 102 -11.95 35.12 32.75
C TRP A 102 -11.04 35.29 33.96
N PRO A 103 -11.61 35.42 35.17
CA PRO A 103 -10.79 35.44 36.38
C PRO A 103 -10.04 34.11 36.54
N PRO A 104 -8.82 34.10 37.08
CA PRO A 104 -8.11 32.87 37.37
C PRO A 104 -8.66 32.25 38.66
N VAL A 105 -9.23 31.05 38.54
CA VAL A 105 -9.93 30.36 39.62
C VAL A 105 -9.22 29.05 39.98
N VAL A 106 -9.29 28.66 41.25
CA VAL A 106 -8.89 27.33 41.74
C VAL A 106 -10.11 26.43 41.82
N ARG A 107 -10.01 25.22 41.32
CA ARG A 107 -11.08 24.23 41.51
C ARG A 107 -11.04 23.69 42.92
N THR A 108 -12.18 23.75 43.60
CA THR A 108 -12.38 23.15 44.92
C THR A 108 -13.48 22.09 44.86
N PRO A 109 -13.47 21.05 45.71
CA PRO A 109 -14.59 20.14 45.82
C PRO A 109 -15.85 20.86 46.34
N SER A 110 -17.02 20.40 45.91
CA SER A 110 -18.31 20.82 46.46
C SER A 110 -18.33 20.59 47.98
N PRO A 111 -19.02 21.44 48.77
CA PRO A 111 -19.01 21.34 50.23
C PRO A 111 -19.36 19.96 50.79
N GLU A 112 -20.22 19.20 50.11
CA GLU A 112 -20.62 17.84 50.46
C GLU A 112 -19.52 16.78 50.28
N TYR A 113 -18.52 17.05 49.44
CA TYR A 113 -17.44 16.12 49.09
C TYR A 113 -16.08 16.48 49.72
N ARG A 114 -15.96 17.63 50.40
CA ARG A 114 -14.70 18.08 51.03
C ARG A 114 -14.27 17.14 52.15
N ALA A 115 -12.98 16.86 52.27
CA ALA A 115 -12.42 15.95 53.29
C ALA A 115 -12.80 16.33 54.74
N VAL A 116 -13.28 15.35 55.51
CA VAL A 116 -13.69 15.48 56.92
C VAL A 116 -13.19 14.29 57.74
N GLN A 117 -13.28 14.40 59.07
CA GLN A 117 -12.99 13.33 60.00
C GLN A 117 -14.12 12.29 60.04
N ASP A 118 -14.16 11.37 59.07
CA ASP A 118 -15.18 10.29 58.98
C ASP A 118 -14.56 8.87 59.06
N GLY A 119 -13.41 8.77 59.73
CA GLY A 119 -12.68 7.52 59.99
C GLY A 119 -11.96 6.91 58.78
N LEU A 120 -11.98 7.58 57.62
CA LEU A 120 -11.23 7.15 56.43
C LEU A 120 -9.72 7.30 56.62
N PHE A 121 -9.31 8.39 57.27
CA PHE A 121 -7.92 8.68 57.60
C PHE A 121 -7.71 8.77 59.12
N PRO A 122 -6.53 8.41 59.64
CA PRO A 122 -6.24 8.40 61.08
C PRO A 122 -5.92 9.80 61.66
N PHE A 123 -6.15 10.88 60.89
CA PHE A 123 -5.78 12.24 61.28
C PHE A 123 -6.95 12.97 61.95
N ALA A 124 -6.67 13.70 63.03
CA ALA A 124 -7.66 14.43 63.84
C ALA A 124 -7.67 15.94 63.56
N ASP A 125 -6.90 16.40 62.57
CA ASP A 125 -6.77 17.80 62.14
C ASP A 125 -7.74 18.17 61.00
N LEU A 126 -8.50 17.19 60.49
CA LEU A 126 -9.62 17.41 59.57
C LEU A 126 -10.88 17.88 60.31
N PRO A 127 -11.76 18.65 59.66
CA PRO A 127 -13.00 19.15 60.26
C PRO A 127 -14.00 18.01 60.54
N ASP A 128 -14.91 18.21 61.50
CA ASP A 128 -15.96 17.26 61.83
C ASP A 128 -16.92 17.06 60.62
N ALA A 129 -17.36 15.83 60.40
CA ALA A 129 -18.30 15.48 59.32
C ALA A 129 -19.61 16.29 59.37
N SER A 130 -20.01 16.84 60.52
CA SER A 130 -21.18 17.70 60.64
C SER A 130 -21.11 18.96 59.76
N CYS A 131 -19.92 19.44 59.40
CA CYS A 131 -19.77 20.64 58.55
C CYS A 131 -20.33 20.45 57.13
N ARG A 132 -20.46 19.20 56.65
CA ARG A 132 -20.99 18.90 55.31
C ARG A 132 -22.47 19.23 55.24
N ALA A 133 -23.21 18.90 56.29
CA ALA A 133 -24.64 19.19 56.40
C ALA A 133 -24.92 20.70 56.51
N GLU A 134 -23.97 21.47 57.05
CA GLU A 134 -24.06 22.93 57.17
C GLU A 134 -23.52 23.68 55.94
N GLY A 135 -22.84 22.97 55.01
CA GLY A 135 -22.17 23.58 53.87
C GLY A 135 -20.97 24.46 54.23
N SER A 136 -20.45 24.32 55.46
CA SER A 136 -19.41 25.18 56.04
C SER A 136 -18.01 24.55 56.03
N CYS A 137 -17.86 23.32 55.52
CA CYS A 137 -16.55 22.64 55.51
C CYS A 137 -15.48 23.44 54.76
N PRO A 138 -14.29 23.64 55.34
CA PRO A 138 -13.20 24.30 54.64
C PRO A 138 -12.66 23.45 53.48
N ALA A 139 -12.11 24.11 52.46
CA ALA A 139 -11.41 23.45 51.37
C ALA A 139 -9.99 23.06 51.83
N THR A 140 -9.72 21.75 51.89
CA THR A 140 -8.46 21.21 52.41
C THR A 140 -7.36 21.21 51.35
N PHE A 141 -6.17 21.70 51.72
CA PHE A 141 -4.92 21.64 50.96
C PHE A 141 -3.86 20.92 51.79
N LEU A 142 -3.13 19.97 51.21
CA LEU A 142 -2.06 19.25 51.91
C LEU A 142 -0.69 19.76 51.48
N VAL A 143 0.25 19.85 52.42
CA VAL A 143 1.60 20.36 52.19
C VAL A 143 2.67 19.47 52.84
N THR A 144 3.78 19.25 52.13
CA THR A 144 5.00 18.59 52.65
C THR A 144 6.26 19.27 52.10
N GLY A 145 7.41 18.98 52.70
CA GLY A 145 8.73 19.34 52.20
C GLY A 145 9.85 18.96 53.18
N ASP A 146 11.11 19.06 52.76
CA ASP A 146 12.27 18.68 53.58
C ASP A 146 12.49 19.63 54.77
N ASN A 147 12.09 20.90 54.63
CA ASN A 147 12.26 21.93 55.66
C ASN A 147 10.91 22.46 56.17
N HIS A 148 10.40 21.86 57.24
CA HIS A 148 9.15 22.25 57.89
C HIS A 148 9.09 23.74 58.28
N SER A 149 10.20 24.32 58.76
CA SER A 149 10.21 25.72 59.21
C SER A 149 10.03 26.71 58.06
N PHE A 150 10.70 26.43 56.94
CA PHE A 150 10.60 27.21 55.72
C PHE A 150 9.21 27.09 55.11
N VAL A 151 8.71 25.86 54.96
CA VAL A 151 7.39 25.63 54.38
C VAL A 151 6.29 26.19 55.27
N GLY A 152 6.43 26.15 56.60
CA GLY A 152 5.52 26.86 57.52
C GLY A 152 5.40 28.36 57.21
N SER A 153 6.53 29.03 56.92
CA SER A 153 6.51 30.44 56.51
C SER A 153 5.85 30.65 55.12
N VAL A 154 5.94 29.66 54.23
CA VAL A 154 5.25 29.70 52.92
C VAL A 154 3.74 29.49 53.09
N ILE A 155 3.33 28.55 53.95
CA ILE A 155 1.92 28.24 54.24
C ILE A 155 1.19 29.48 54.75
N ASP A 156 1.81 30.26 55.63
CA ASP A 156 1.22 31.49 56.18
C ASP A 156 0.85 32.53 55.10
N ASN A 157 1.48 32.46 53.92
CA ASN A 157 1.28 33.39 52.81
C ASN A 157 0.56 32.77 51.59
N ILE A 158 0.17 31.50 51.65
CA ILE A 158 -0.48 30.81 50.51
C ILE A 158 -1.94 31.24 50.31
N LEU A 159 -2.61 31.63 51.40
CA LEU A 159 -3.97 32.17 51.42
C LEU A 159 -3.95 33.58 52.00
N PRO A 160 -4.08 34.64 51.17
CA PRO A 160 -4.05 36.01 51.65
C PRO A 160 -5.28 36.34 52.50
N THR A 161 -5.09 37.07 53.59
CA THR A 161 -6.16 37.50 54.51
C THR A 161 -6.63 38.92 54.18
N HIS A 162 -7.95 39.13 54.12
CA HIS A 162 -8.54 40.45 53.90
C HIS A 162 -9.57 40.79 54.99
N SER A 163 -9.52 42.01 55.53
CA SER A 163 -10.28 42.39 56.72
C SER A 163 -11.66 43.01 56.45
N SER A 164 -11.96 43.41 55.22
CA SER A 164 -13.18 44.14 54.86
C SER A 164 -13.72 43.71 53.51
N SER A 165 -15.04 43.78 53.32
CA SER A 165 -15.70 43.54 52.03
C SER A 165 -15.22 44.56 51.01
N VAL A 166 -14.94 44.12 49.79
CA VAL A 166 -14.41 44.97 48.71
C VAL A 166 -15.35 44.94 47.52
N ASN A 167 -15.65 46.12 46.98
CA ASN A 167 -16.38 46.27 45.73
C ASN A 167 -15.45 46.87 44.67
N LEU A 168 -15.09 46.07 43.66
CA LEU A 168 -14.18 46.44 42.58
C LEU A 168 -15.00 47.02 41.42
N SER A 169 -15.13 48.34 41.32
CA SER A 169 -16.04 48.98 40.36
C SER A 169 -15.44 49.29 38.98
N ALA A 170 -14.14 49.09 38.75
CA ALA A 170 -13.51 49.41 37.46
C ALA A 170 -12.15 48.73 37.20
N ASP A 171 -11.31 48.55 38.24
CA ASP A 171 -9.98 47.97 38.08
C ASP A 171 -9.99 46.48 38.44
N VAL A 172 -10.03 45.66 37.41
CA VAL A 172 -10.10 44.21 37.55
C VAL A 172 -8.73 43.59 37.88
N SER A 173 -7.63 44.33 37.71
CA SER A 173 -6.29 43.84 38.03
C SER A 173 -6.14 43.53 39.53
N ALA A 174 -6.89 44.25 40.39
CA ALA A 174 -6.97 44.02 41.82
C ALA A 174 -7.59 42.65 42.19
N LEU A 175 -8.30 42.00 41.27
CA LEU A 175 -8.82 40.65 41.48
C LEU A 175 -7.71 39.61 41.64
N SER A 176 -6.52 39.89 41.09
CA SER A 176 -5.35 39.01 41.23
C SER A 176 -4.89 38.80 42.67
N ASP A 177 -5.18 39.76 43.56
CA ASP A 177 -4.87 39.72 45.00
C ASP A 177 -5.85 38.83 45.80
N PHE A 178 -6.94 38.35 45.17
CA PHE A 178 -7.91 37.43 45.77
C PHE A 178 -7.83 36.03 45.16
N VAL A 179 -7.72 35.00 45.99
CA VAL A 179 -7.73 33.60 45.52
C VAL A 179 -9.17 33.16 45.27
N LEU A 180 -9.66 33.33 44.05
CA LEU A 180 -10.98 32.85 43.66
C LEU A 180 -10.99 31.32 43.56
N ALA A 181 -12.10 30.71 43.97
CA ALA A 181 -12.38 29.29 43.88
C ALA A 181 -13.74 29.01 43.25
N ASP A 182 -13.86 27.88 42.56
CA ASP A 182 -15.09 27.38 41.93
C ASP A 182 -15.28 25.93 42.36
N ASP A 183 -16.50 25.61 42.77
CA ASP A 183 -16.88 24.28 43.28
C ASP A 183 -17.47 23.35 42.21
N GLY A 184 -17.58 23.81 40.96
CA GLY A 184 -18.05 23.00 39.84
C GLY A 184 -19.57 23.03 39.64
N GLU A 185 -20.34 23.61 40.58
CA GLU A 185 -21.77 23.88 40.43
C GLU A 185 -22.04 25.37 40.08
N PHE A 186 -21.07 26.04 39.45
CA PHE A 186 -21.10 27.47 39.11
C PHE A 186 -21.13 28.42 40.33
N HIS A 187 -20.80 27.95 41.53
CA HIS A 187 -20.70 28.81 42.71
C HIS A 187 -19.24 29.25 42.90
N GLN A 188 -19.00 30.54 42.67
CA GLN A 188 -17.69 31.15 42.90
C GLN A 188 -17.58 31.69 44.33
N SER A 189 -16.44 31.44 44.96
CA SER A 189 -16.07 31.97 46.26
C SER A 189 -14.63 32.50 46.23
N PHE A 190 -14.16 33.13 47.29
CA PHE A 190 -12.73 33.40 47.47
C PHE A 190 -12.22 32.75 48.74
N LEU A 191 -11.00 32.20 48.68
CA LEU A 191 -10.39 31.42 49.75
C LEU A 191 -9.57 32.30 50.69
N GLN A 192 -9.76 32.10 51.99
CA GLN A 192 -8.91 32.65 53.06
C GLN A 192 -8.73 31.63 54.19
N ASN A 193 -7.68 31.78 55.00
CA ASN A 193 -7.46 30.91 56.15
C ASN A 193 -8.60 31.02 57.20
N LYS A 194 -9.12 32.22 57.43
CA LYS A 194 -10.26 32.47 58.31
C LYS A 194 -11.19 33.51 57.72
N CYS A 195 -12.48 33.21 57.67
CA CYS A 195 -13.48 34.11 57.13
C CYS A 195 -14.21 34.88 58.24
N SER A 196 -14.38 36.20 58.08
CA SER A 196 -15.29 36.97 58.93
C SER A 196 -16.74 36.83 58.44
N PRO A 197 -17.75 36.87 59.34
CA PRO A 197 -19.14 36.74 58.94
C PRO A 197 -19.54 37.88 58.00
N ASN A 198 -20.19 37.55 56.88
CA ASN A 198 -20.63 38.48 55.82
C ASN A 198 -19.51 39.16 55.00
N LEU A 199 -18.31 38.57 54.94
CA LEU A 199 -17.27 39.05 54.02
C LEU A 199 -17.62 38.72 52.56
N THR A 200 -17.86 39.76 51.76
CA THR A 200 -18.18 39.64 50.33
C THR A 200 -17.18 40.40 49.46
N LEU A 201 -16.93 39.86 48.28
CA LEU A 201 -16.18 40.50 47.21
C LEU A 201 -17.11 40.64 46.00
N SER A 202 -17.24 41.85 45.48
CA SER A 202 -18.10 42.18 44.34
C SER A 202 -17.25 42.70 43.18
N TYR A 203 -17.44 42.16 41.97
CA TYR A 203 -16.76 42.63 40.75
C TYR A 203 -17.65 42.51 39.50
N PRO A 204 -17.51 43.39 38.50
CA PRO A 204 -18.30 43.36 37.28
C PRO A 204 -17.83 42.25 36.33
N VAL A 205 -18.78 41.47 35.80
CA VAL A 205 -18.59 40.50 34.72
C VAL A 205 -19.53 40.84 33.57
N GLN A 206 -18.98 40.97 32.37
CA GLN A 206 -19.73 41.22 31.17
C GLN A 206 -20.25 39.89 30.59
N TYR A 207 -21.57 39.75 30.49
CA TYR A 207 -22.26 38.66 29.80
C TYR A 207 -22.96 39.22 28.56
N GLY A 208 -22.33 39.06 27.40
CA GLY A 208 -22.80 39.72 26.18
C GLY A 208 -22.77 41.23 26.27
N ASN A 209 -23.92 41.88 26.06
CA ASN A 209 -24.03 43.34 26.16
C ASN A 209 -24.35 43.83 27.59
N ASN A 210 -24.62 42.91 28.52
CA ASN A 210 -25.00 43.25 29.89
C ASN A 210 -23.79 43.10 30.82
N VAL A 211 -23.57 44.08 31.70
CA VAL A 211 -22.60 43.97 32.79
C VAL A 211 -23.36 43.62 34.06
N VAL A 212 -22.99 42.50 34.69
CA VAL A 212 -23.60 42.00 35.93
C VAL A 212 -22.55 42.09 37.03
N SER A 213 -22.91 42.59 38.21
CA SER A 213 -22.04 42.51 39.39
C SER A 213 -22.08 41.09 39.94
N GLN A 214 -20.95 40.41 39.95
CA GLN A 214 -20.78 39.10 40.55
C GLN A 214 -20.39 39.28 42.02
N ASP A 215 -21.20 38.74 42.93
CA ASP A 215 -20.93 38.76 44.36
C ASP A 215 -20.48 37.36 44.80
N VAL A 216 -19.28 37.28 45.37
CA VAL A 216 -18.69 36.03 45.87
C VAL A 216 -18.44 36.10 47.37
N ARG A 217 -18.66 34.99 48.08
CA ARG A 217 -18.50 34.88 49.53
C ARG A 217 -17.12 34.29 49.89
N CYS A 218 -16.69 34.53 51.12
CA CYS A 218 -15.49 33.93 51.68
C CYS A 218 -15.73 32.44 51.99
N THR A 219 -14.82 31.59 51.54
CA THR A 219 -14.74 30.17 51.90
C THR A 219 -13.44 29.93 52.66
N GLU A 220 -13.50 29.19 53.76
CA GLU A 220 -12.31 28.85 54.53
C GLU A 220 -11.44 27.83 53.80
N GLY A 221 -10.14 28.09 53.70
CA GLY A 221 -9.15 27.17 53.18
C GLY A 221 -8.28 26.64 54.30
N LEU A 222 -8.25 25.31 54.48
CA LEU A 222 -7.50 24.64 55.53
C LEU A 222 -6.23 24.05 54.93
N VAL A 223 -5.06 24.54 55.36
CA VAL A 223 -3.76 24.04 54.88
C VAL A 223 -3.13 23.15 55.96
N LEU A 224 -2.94 21.87 55.66
CA LEU A 224 -2.45 20.87 56.62
C LEU A 224 -1.09 20.31 56.21
N TRP A 225 -0.23 20.08 57.19
CA TRP A 225 1.09 19.46 56.99
C TRP A 225 1.00 17.93 57.03
N ARG A 226 1.83 17.26 56.22
CA ARG A 226 2.11 15.82 56.31
C ARG A 226 3.60 15.55 56.24
N ASP A 227 4.05 14.54 56.98
CA ASP A 227 5.49 14.26 57.15
C ASP A 227 6.18 13.61 55.94
N SER A 228 5.44 13.16 54.93
CA SER A 228 6.04 12.58 53.73
C SER A 228 5.15 12.72 52.50
N SER A 229 5.78 12.81 51.33
CA SER A 229 5.11 12.80 50.03
C SER A 229 4.27 11.54 49.80
N ARG A 230 4.67 10.40 50.40
CA ARG A 230 3.90 9.16 50.35
C ARG A 230 2.56 9.31 51.06
N LEU A 231 2.55 9.87 52.28
CA LEU A 231 1.31 10.06 53.04
C LEU A 231 0.35 10.98 52.30
N ILE A 232 0.85 12.06 51.71
CA ILE A 232 -0.03 12.96 50.94
C ILE A 232 -0.60 12.26 49.71
N ASN A 233 0.21 11.50 48.98
CA ASN A 233 -0.28 10.79 47.80
C ASN A 233 -1.31 9.71 48.17
N ASP A 234 -1.10 9.02 49.30
CA ASP A 234 -2.05 8.03 49.83
C ASP A 234 -3.37 8.69 50.25
N GLU A 235 -3.33 9.88 50.85
CA GLU A 235 -4.54 10.64 51.25
C GLU A 235 -5.28 11.24 50.05
N LEU A 236 -4.54 11.84 49.09
CA LEU A 236 -5.12 12.37 47.86
C LEU A 236 -5.80 11.27 47.03
N TYR A 237 -5.16 10.12 46.88
CA TYR A 237 -5.74 8.98 46.18
C TYR A 237 -6.90 8.37 46.98
N GLY A 238 -6.72 8.16 48.29
CA GLY A 238 -7.74 7.59 49.17
C GLY A 238 -9.01 8.44 49.27
N GLY A 239 -8.90 9.76 49.12
CA GLY A 239 -10.02 10.70 49.15
C GLY A 239 -10.94 10.59 47.93
N TYR A 240 -10.42 10.06 46.81
CA TYR A 240 -11.21 9.76 45.62
C TYR A 240 -12.04 8.47 45.82
N TYR A 241 -13.28 8.45 45.34
CA TYR A 241 -14.21 7.33 45.59
C TYR A 241 -13.70 5.96 45.12
N GLN A 242 -12.92 5.90 44.03
CA GLN A 242 -12.31 4.63 43.58
C GLN A 242 -11.01 4.28 44.32
N GLY A 243 -10.42 5.24 45.03
CA GLY A 243 -9.17 5.04 45.75
C GLY A 243 -9.34 4.41 47.13
N ASN A 244 -10.57 4.32 47.63
CA ASN A 244 -10.89 3.62 48.88
C ASN A 244 -11.91 2.49 48.70
N ARG A 245 -11.83 1.50 49.59
CA ARG A 245 -12.71 0.30 49.57
C ARG A 245 -14.16 0.58 49.95
N ASN A 246 -14.42 1.71 50.60
CA ASN A 246 -15.73 2.06 51.12
C ASN A 246 -16.53 2.95 50.14
N HIS A 247 -15.94 3.30 48.99
CA HIS A 247 -16.46 4.25 48.02
C HIS A 247 -16.97 5.57 48.63
N LYS A 248 -16.31 6.01 49.71
CA LYS A 248 -16.57 7.32 50.35
C LYS A 248 -15.83 8.41 49.58
N ILE A 249 -16.36 9.63 49.62
CA ILE A 249 -15.75 10.79 48.97
C ILE A 249 -15.23 11.73 50.05
N ASP A 250 -13.92 11.91 50.11
CA ASP A 250 -13.21 12.82 51.02
C ASP A 250 -12.18 13.60 50.21
N GLU A 251 -12.64 14.48 49.32
CA GLU A 251 -11.78 15.15 48.34
C GLU A 251 -10.95 16.27 48.96
N ILE A 252 -9.69 16.33 48.50
CA ILE A 252 -8.72 17.36 48.80
C ILE A 252 -8.58 18.25 47.57
N ALA A 253 -8.56 19.57 47.76
CA ALA A 253 -8.54 20.52 46.64
C ALA A 253 -7.23 20.46 45.85
N ALA A 254 -6.09 20.50 46.54
CA ALA A 254 -4.77 20.30 45.93
C ALA A 254 -3.71 19.95 46.98
N VAL A 255 -2.59 19.46 46.48
CA VAL A 255 -1.40 19.07 47.23
C VAL A 255 -0.19 19.85 46.74
N TYR A 256 0.62 20.34 47.68
CA TYR A 256 1.91 20.97 47.42
C TYR A 256 3.04 20.18 48.09
N ASP A 257 3.99 19.68 47.30
CA ASP A 257 5.24 19.11 47.81
C ASP A 257 6.40 20.03 47.42
N PHE A 258 6.94 20.73 48.42
CA PHE A 258 8.04 21.68 48.26
C PHE A 258 9.42 21.01 48.22
N LEU A 259 9.51 19.68 48.31
CA LEU A 259 10.76 18.92 48.20
C LEU A 259 11.91 19.59 48.99
N SER A 260 13.04 19.82 48.31
CA SER A 260 14.23 20.48 48.86
C SER A 260 14.21 22.01 48.72
N SER A 261 13.05 22.66 48.76
CA SER A 261 12.95 24.12 48.63
C SER A 261 13.49 24.85 49.86
N ASP A 262 14.17 25.97 49.61
CA ASP A 262 14.70 26.89 50.61
C ASP A 262 14.61 28.35 50.13
N GLN A 263 15.22 29.29 50.85
CA GLN A 263 15.22 30.71 50.46
C GLN A 263 15.93 31.01 49.13
N SER A 264 16.69 30.07 48.57
CA SER A 264 17.49 30.23 47.34
C SER A 264 16.97 29.41 46.17
N ASN A 265 16.40 28.23 46.44
CA ASN A 265 15.95 27.25 45.47
C ASN A 265 14.46 26.94 45.67
N PHE A 266 13.68 27.04 44.59
CA PHE A 266 12.24 26.76 44.59
C PHE A 266 11.95 25.53 43.73
N ASN A 267 11.57 24.44 44.39
CA ASN A 267 11.24 23.17 43.77
C ASN A 267 9.86 22.71 44.25
N LEU A 268 8.90 22.57 43.33
CA LEU A 268 7.50 22.35 43.68
C LEU A 268 6.89 21.26 42.80
N ILE A 269 6.25 20.29 43.45
CA ILE A 269 5.32 19.36 42.82
C ILE A 269 3.91 19.72 43.29
N ILE A 270 2.99 19.84 42.33
CA ILE A 270 1.56 20.07 42.59
C ILE A 270 0.80 18.82 42.14
N SER A 271 0.04 18.23 43.06
CA SER A 271 -0.86 17.12 42.75
C SER A 271 -2.30 17.54 43.00
N TYR A 272 -3.22 17.14 42.12
CA TYR A 272 -4.63 17.51 42.19
C TYR A 272 -5.45 16.41 41.52
N ASN A 273 -6.74 16.33 41.84
CA ASN A 273 -7.66 15.42 41.16
C ASN A 273 -8.18 16.08 39.88
N SER A 274 -8.04 15.40 38.73
CA SER A 274 -8.44 15.90 37.41
C SER A 274 -9.74 15.27 36.87
N THR A 275 -10.35 14.35 37.62
CA THR A 275 -11.50 13.57 37.15
C THR A 275 -12.81 14.33 37.38
N ASN A 276 -13.38 14.89 36.30
CA ASN A 276 -14.57 15.76 36.38
C ASN A 276 -15.92 15.09 36.16
N ASP A 277 -15.96 13.82 35.78
CA ASP A 277 -17.22 13.11 35.71
C ASP A 277 -17.40 12.29 36.98
N TYR A 278 -18.25 12.79 37.89
CA TYR A 278 -19.19 11.90 38.55
C TYR A 278 -20.04 11.31 37.43
N GLY A 279 -19.49 10.31 36.74
CA GLY A 279 -20.28 9.45 35.91
C GLY A 279 -21.40 8.99 36.81
N VAL A 280 -22.63 9.38 36.48
CA VAL A 280 -23.79 8.57 36.76
C VAL A 280 -23.49 7.23 36.07
N TYR A 281 -22.73 6.38 36.76
CA TYR A 281 -22.65 4.97 36.46
C TYR A 281 -23.98 4.43 36.93
N ASP A 282 -24.96 4.51 36.02
CA ASP A 282 -26.13 3.66 36.10
C ASP A 282 -25.61 2.23 36.29
N GLU A 283 -26.10 1.54 37.32
CA GLU A 283 -25.62 0.25 37.84
C GLU A 283 -25.72 -0.93 36.85
N SER A 284 -25.81 -0.67 35.55
CA SER A 284 -25.71 -1.69 34.51
C SER A 284 -24.23 -1.95 34.18
N GLU A 285 -23.74 -3.11 34.62
CA GLU A 285 -22.49 -3.72 34.19
C GLU A 285 -22.24 -3.56 32.68
N GLN A 286 -21.26 -2.74 32.30
CA GLN A 286 -20.40 -3.03 31.16
C GLN A 286 -19.12 -2.19 31.19
N SER A 287 -18.07 -2.78 31.75
CA SER A 287 -16.70 -2.42 31.46
C SER A 287 -16.40 -2.72 29.97
N ILE A 288 -16.36 -1.68 29.13
CA ILE A 288 -15.66 -1.74 27.84
C ILE A 288 -14.90 -0.41 27.65
N PRO A 289 -13.56 -0.38 27.83
CA PRO A 289 -12.73 0.49 27.01
C PRO A 289 -12.61 -0.18 25.63
N VAL A 290 -12.52 0.62 24.56
CA VAL A 290 -12.37 0.25 23.13
C VAL A 290 -13.62 0.55 22.29
N ILE A 291 -13.51 1.65 21.52
CA ILE A 291 -14.17 1.93 20.23
C ILE A 291 -15.71 1.86 20.25
N ASN A 292 -16.36 2.96 20.61
CA ASN A 292 -17.66 3.32 20.04
C ASN A 292 -17.61 4.76 19.51
N GLN A 293 -17.52 4.86 18.19
CA GLN A 293 -17.87 6.06 17.43
C GLN A 293 -19.37 6.33 17.64
N ALA A 294 -19.69 7.43 18.33
CA ALA A 294 -20.98 8.17 18.38
C ALA A 294 -21.28 8.77 19.77
N GLY A 295 -20.28 9.06 20.60
CA GLY A 295 -20.46 9.93 21.77
C GLY A 295 -20.23 11.39 21.39
N PRO A 296 -20.97 12.36 21.97
CA PRO A 296 -20.61 13.77 21.85
C PRO A 296 -19.16 13.94 22.31
N VAL A 297 -18.39 14.72 21.56
CA VAL A 297 -17.01 15.11 21.86
C VAL A 297 -16.93 15.40 23.37
N GLN A 298 -16.15 14.60 24.08
CA GLN A 298 -15.89 14.84 25.51
C GLN A 298 -15.28 16.24 25.58
N LYS A 299 -16.03 17.21 26.13
CA LYS A 299 -15.57 18.59 26.21
C LYS A 299 -14.20 18.60 26.89
N PRO A 300 -13.19 19.32 26.35
CA PRO A 300 -11.90 19.40 27.00
C PRO A 300 -12.10 19.90 28.44
N ASN A 301 -11.78 19.05 29.41
CA ASN A 301 -11.87 19.41 30.82
C ASN A 301 -10.84 20.53 31.09
N LEU A 302 -11.32 21.72 31.45
CA LEU A 302 -10.47 22.84 31.83
C LEU A 302 -9.67 22.48 33.08
N VAL A 303 -8.37 22.26 32.89
CA VAL A 303 -7.45 21.95 33.98
C VAL A 303 -6.94 23.27 34.57
N GLN A 304 -7.35 23.60 35.80
CA GLN A 304 -7.06 24.88 36.46
C GLN A 304 -5.72 24.90 37.24
N VAL A 305 -4.70 24.16 36.77
CA VAL A 305 -3.34 24.10 37.37
C VAL A 305 -2.65 25.46 37.48
N PRO A 306 -2.76 26.38 36.51
CA PRO A 306 -2.01 27.65 36.56
C PRO A 306 -2.25 28.47 37.83
N ARG A 307 -3.47 28.43 38.40
CA ARG A 307 -3.77 29.20 39.62
C ARG A 307 -3.14 28.58 40.86
N LEU A 308 -3.14 27.25 40.98
CA LEU A 308 -2.43 26.53 42.06
C LEU A 308 -0.93 26.85 42.06
N ALA A 309 -0.30 26.84 40.88
CA ALA A 309 1.11 27.21 40.73
C ALA A 309 1.37 28.68 41.10
N ASN A 310 0.47 29.59 40.72
CA ASN A 310 0.57 30.99 41.07
C ASN A 310 0.47 31.23 42.58
N MET A 311 -0.42 30.54 43.30
CA MET A 311 -0.54 30.65 44.76
C MET A 311 0.77 30.30 45.48
N ALA A 312 1.33 29.13 45.18
CA ALA A 312 2.59 28.67 45.80
C ALA A 312 3.78 29.58 45.43
N SER A 313 3.83 30.06 44.17
CA SER A 313 4.87 30.97 43.71
C SER A 313 4.80 32.34 44.39
N ASN A 314 3.59 32.89 44.55
CA ASN A 314 3.38 34.16 45.24
C ASN A 314 3.75 34.07 46.72
N ALA A 315 3.35 32.99 47.39
CA ALA A 315 3.70 32.74 48.79
C ALA A 315 5.22 32.70 49.00
N TYR A 316 5.96 32.05 48.09
CA TYR A 316 7.41 32.04 48.11
C TYR A 316 8.04 33.41 47.84
N LEU A 317 7.51 34.19 46.89
CA LEU A 317 8.02 35.53 46.57
C LEU A 317 7.83 36.52 47.72
N HIS A 318 6.74 36.41 48.49
CA HIS A 318 6.53 37.21 49.70
C HIS A 318 7.65 37.03 50.73
N LEU A 319 8.27 35.85 50.81
CA LEU A 319 9.40 35.59 51.71
C LEU A 319 10.74 36.15 51.20
N LYS A 320 10.86 36.38 49.88
CA LYS A 320 12.09 36.93 49.24
C LYS A 320 12.23 38.44 49.42
N GLY A 321 11.13 39.18 49.50
CA GLY A 321 11.17 40.63 49.62
C GLY A 321 9.79 41.28 49.71
N ASN A 322 9.71 42.36 50.49
CA ASN A 322 8.48 43.12 50.66
C ASN A 322 8.00 43.71 49.33
N GLY A 323 6.79 43.33 48.92
CA GLY A 323 6.14 43.83 47.69
C GLY A 323 6.45 43.05 46.42
N LEU A 324 7.23 41.96 46.47
CA LEU A 324 7.39 41.07 45.32
C LEU A 324 6.14 40.21 45.13
N LYS A 325 5.42 40.43 44.03
CA LYS A 325 4.25 39.64 43.64
C LYS A 325 4.25 39.30 42.15
N MET A 326 3.70 38.14 41.82
CA MET A 326 3.39 37.69 40.47
C MET A 326 1.87 37.74 40.28
N PRO A 327 1.31 38.90 39.86
CA PRO A 327 -0.14 39.03 39.71
C PRO A 327 -0.62 38.12 38.58
N PHE A 328 -1.64 37.31 38.86
CA PHE A 328 -2.35 36.54 37.84
C PHE A 328 -3.68 37.23 37.60
N GLU A 329 -3.75 38.01 36.52
CA GLU A 329 -4.88 38.92 36.27
C GLU A 329 -6.07 38.21 35.61
N PHE A 330 -5.84 37.35 34.62
CA PHE A 330 -6.89 36.65 33.89
C PHE A 330 -6.39 35.39 33.17
N VAL A 331 -7.32 34.49 32.89
CA VAL A 331 -7.20 33.38 31.94
C VAL A 331 -7.98 33.73 30.69
N LYS A 332 -7.43 33.46 29.51
CA LYS A 332 -8.10 33.71 28.24
C LYS A 332 -7.81 32.56 27.29
N GLU A 333 -8.85 32.12 26.58
CA GLU A 333 -8.70 31.12 25.53
C GLU A 333 -7.95 31.68 24.31
N MET A 334 -7.46 30.79 23.45
CA MET A 334 -6.94 31.23 22.16
C MET A 334 -8.09 31.69 21.24
N PRO A 335 -7.87 32.70 20.38
CA PRO A 335 -8.81 33.02 19.31
C PRO A 335 -9.05 31.79 18.44
N ARG A 336 -10.32 31.52 18.11
CA ARG A 336 -10.72 30.37 17.29
C ARG A 336 -11.38 30.85 16.00
N ALA A 337 -11.02 30.24 14.88
CA ALA A 337 -11.69 30.49 13.60
C ALA A 337 -13.04 29.77 13.55
N ALA A 338 -13.96 30.25 12.72
CA ALA A 338 -15.24 29.58 12.49
C ALA A 338 -14.96 28.15 12.03
N ILE A 339 -15.60 27.17 12.67
CA ILE A 339 -15.66 25.83 12.12
C ILE A 339 -16.72 25.91 11.02
N PRO A 340 -16.38 25.72 9.73
CA PRO A 340 -17.40 25.64 8.72
C PRO A 340 -18.22 24.38 9.01
N ILE A 341 -19.36 24.55 9.68
CA ILE A 341 -20.42 23.56 9.65
C ILE A 341 -20.86 23.54 8.18
N HIS A 342 -20.27 22.64 7.41
CA HIS A 342 -20.78 22.33 6.08
C HIS A 342 -22.19 21.76 6.29
N ASP A 343 -23.21 22.60 6.11
CA ASP A 343 -24.64 22.28 5.96
C ASP A 343 -24.98 20.78 6.01
N GLY A 344 -24.99 20.15 7.19
CA GLY A 344 -25.32 18.73 7.35
C GLY A 344 -24.64 17.74 6.38
N GLN A 345 -23.49 18.07 5.78
CA GLN A 345 -22.79 17.18 4.85
C GLN A 345 -21.82 16.31 5.63
N PHE A 346 -22.26 15.11 5.99
CA PHE A 346 -21.44 14.10 6.64
C PHE A 346 -20.35 13.62 5.68
N ASP A 347 -19.17 14.22 5.66
CA ASP A 347 -18.10 13.77 4.77
C ASP A 347 -17.65 12.35 5.14
N LEU A 348 -17.94 11.39 4.28
CA LEU A 348 -17.72 9.96 4.45
C LEU A 348 -16.26 9.56 4.17
N ALA A 349 -15.51 10.40 3.43
CA ALA A 349 -14.14 10.09 3.03
C ALA A 349 -13.16 9.90 4.22
N PRO A 350 -13.21 10.71 5.29
CA PRO A 350 -12.46 10.48 6.53
C PRO A 350 -12.80 9.15 7.22
N TYR A 351 -14.09 8.75 7.20
CA TYR A 351 -14.60 7.57 7.92
C TYR A 351 -14.39 6.24 7.18
N ILE A 352 -14.34 6.26 5.85
CA ILE A 352 -14.01 5.08 5.03
C ILE A 352 -12.55 4.64 5.23
N GLY A 353 -11.69 5.55 5.66
CA GLY A 353 -10.26 5.31 5.85
C GLY A 353 -9.45 5.29 4.56
N GLN A 354 -8.14 5.08 4.68
CA GLN A 354 -7.16 5.15 3.60
C GLN A 354 -7.16 3.91 2.68
N LEU A 355 -7.62 2.77 3.21
CA LEU A 355 -7.51 1.46 2.58
C LEU A 355 -8.11 1.38 1.17
N PRO A 356 -9.35 1.84 0.90
CA PRO A 356 -9.94 1.67 -0.42
C PRO A 356 -9.23 2.49 -1.50
N PHE A 357 -8.68 3.66 -1.13
CA PHE A 357 -7.89 4.49 -2.04
C PHE A 357 -6.56 3.81 -2.39
N VAL A 358 -5.87 3.23 -1.39
CA VAL A 358 -4.63 2.47 -1.59
C VAL A 358 -4.87 1.26 -2.49
N TRP A 359 -5.86 0.43 -2.18
CA TRP A 359 -6.19 -0.74 -3.01
C TRP A 359 -6.53 -0.36 -4.45
N THR A 360 -7.30 0.73 -4.64
CA THR A 360 -7.64 1.18 -5.99
C THR A 360 -6.39 1.53 -6.79
N MET A 361 -5.45 2.27 -6.20
CA MET A 361 -4.20 2.61 -6.89
C MET A 361 -3.30 1.38 -7.14
N GLU A 362 -3.35 0.37 -6.27
CA GLU A 362 -2.56 -0.85 -6.43
C GLU A 362 -3.11 -1.84 -7.46
N LEU A 363 -4.41 -1.82 -7.77
CA LEU A 363 -5.08 -2.79 -8.67
C LEU A 363 -4.49 -2.89 -10.07
N LEU A 364 -3.75 -1.88 -10.53
CA LEU A 364 -3.10 -1.93 -11.84
C LEU A 364 -1.87 -2.86 -11.85
N PHE A 365 -1.25 -3.13 -10.70
CA PHE A 365 -0.03 -3.93 -10.59
C PHE A 365 -0.22 -5.38 -11.11
N PRO A 366 -1.22 -6.16 -10.65
CA PRO A 366 -1.47 -7.51 -11.16
C PRO A 366 -1.77 -7.53 -12.66
N VAL A 367 -2.41 -6.48 -13.20
CA VAL A 367 -2.71 -6.39 -14.63
C VAL A 367 -1.42 -6.27 -15.45
N ILE A 368 -0.51 -5.39 -15.03
CA ILE A 368 0.80 -5.21 -15.67
C ILE A 368 1.61 -6.51 -15.58
N LEU A 369 1.69 -7.09 -14.37
CA LEU A 369 2.42 -8.33 -14.10
C LEU A 369 1.89 -9.50 -14.94
N THR A 370 0.58 -9.67 -15.02
CA THR A 370 -0.08 -10.76 -15.77
C THR A 370 0.23 -10.66 -17.27
N ASN A 371 0.18 -9.46 -17.84
CA ASN A 371 0.49 -9.23 -19.25
C ASN A 371 1.96 -9.55 -19.56
N LEU A 372 2.88 -9.09 -18.71
CA LEU A 372 4.32 -9.38 -18.86
C LEU A 372 4.64 -10.87 -18.71
N VAL A 373 4.03 -11.54 -17.72
CA VAL A 373 4.19 -12.99 -17.52
C VAL A 373 3.54 -13.79 -18.65
N TYR A 374 2.43 -13.32 -19.22
CA TYR A 374 1.79 -13.95 -20.38
C TYR A 374 2.70 -13.93 -21.62
N GLU A 375 3.30 -12.77 -21.93
CA GLU A 375 4.26 -12.67 -23.04
C GLU A 375 5.47 -13.57 -22.84
N ARG A 376 5.92 -13.71 -21.58
CA ARG A 376 7.04 -14.57 -21.21
C ARG A 376 6.70 -16.06 -21.27
N GLN A 377 5.56 -16.48 -20.71
CA GLN A 377 5.11 -17.88 -20.68
C GLN A 377 4.97 -18.43 -22.10
N ASN A 378 4.37 -17.65 -23.00
CA ASN A 378 4.15 -18.03 -24.39
C ASN A 378 5.36 -17.78 -25.29
N LYS A 379 6.52 -17.39 -24.73
CA LYS A 379 7.76 -17.11 -25.48
C LYS A 379 7.58 -16.10 -26.63
N LEU A 380 6.58 -15.23 -26.54
CA LEU A 380 6.24 -14.27 -27.59
C LEU A 380 7.35 -13.24 -27.78
N ARG A 381 8.08 -12.91 -26.71
CA ARG A 381 9.27 -12.05 -26.78
C ARG A 381 10.38 -12.63 -27.64
N ILE A 382 10.67 -13.94 -27.50
CA ILE A 382 11.69 -14.61 -28.33
C ILE A 382 11.25 -14.59 -29.79
N MET A 383 9.96 -14.80 -30.05
CA MET A 383 9.43 -14.72 -31.41
C MET A 383 9.57 -13.31 -32.01
N MET A 384 9.29 -12.24 -31.25
CA MET A 384 9.50 -10.87 -31.71
C MET A 384 10.99 -10.61 -32.02
N LYS A 385 11.89 -11.16 -31.20
CA LYS A 385 13.34 -11.10 -31.43
C LYS A 385 13.77 -11.84 -32.71
N MET A 386 13.20 -13.02 -32.98
CA MET A 386 13.40 -13.75 -34.24
C MET A 386 12.96 -12.98 -35.50
N HIS A 387 12.05 -12.02 -35.34
CA HIS A 387 11.57 -11.19 -36.44
C HIS A 387 12.30 -9.83 -36.53
N GLY A 388 13.38 -9.65 -35.76
CA GLY A 388 14.28 -8.50 -35.86
C GLY A 388 14.03 -7.40 -34.82
N LEU A 389 13.19 -7.62 -33.82
CA LEU A 389 13.02 -6.67 -32.71
C LEU A 389 14.23 -6.75 -31.76
N GLY A 390 14.89 -5.62 -31.51
CA GLY A 390 15.93 -5.54 -30.49
C GLY A 390 15.36 -5.60 -29.06
N ASP A 391 16.21 -5.92 -28.07
CA ASP A 391 15.78 -5.96 -26.67
C ASP A 391 15.39 -4.56 -26.15
N LEU A 392 16.17 -3.52 -26.45
CA LEU A 392 15.90 -2.17 -25.95
C LEU A 392 14.56 -1.56 -26.44
N PRO A 393 14.19 -1.63 -27.73
CA PRO A 393 12.88 -1.20 -28.19
C PRO A 393 11.71 -1.91 -27.51
N TYR A 394 11.86 -3.20 -27.18
CA TYR A 394 10.82 -3.92 -26.44
C TYR A 394 10.59 -3.31 -25.06
N TRP A 395 11.67 -3.07 -24.30
CA TRP A 395 11.57 -2.49 -22.96
C TRP A 395 10.97 -1.09 -22.99
N THR A 396 11.42 -0.21 -23.88
CA THR A 396 10.93 1.17 -23.95
C THR A 396 9.47 1.25 -24.37
N ILE A 397 9.04 0.44 -25.33
CA ILE A 397 7.65 0.43 -25.79
C ILE A 397 6.73 -0.17 -24.73
N SER A 398 7.12 -1.29 -24.13
CA SER A 398 6.33 -1.92 -23.06
C SER A 398 6.21 -0.99 -21.85
N TYR A 399 7.30 -0.33 -21.45
CA TYR A 399 7.27 0.65 -20.36
C TYR A 399 6.36 1.85 -20.69
N CYS A 400 6.54 2.47 -21.85
CA CYS A 400 5.73 3.61 -22.30
C CYS A 400 4.24 3.24 -22.41
N TYR A 401 3.94 2.01 -22.88
CA TYR A 401 2.59 1.49 -22.95
C TYR A 401 1.92 1.39 -21.56
N PHE A 402 2.61 0.79 -20.58
CA PHE A 402 2.07 0.69 -19.22
C PHE A 402 2.03 2.05 -18.52
N LEU A 403 2.97 2.95 -18.80
CA LEU A 403 2.95 4.32 -18.28
C LEU A 403 1.72 5.09 -18.78
N LEU A 404 1.43 5.03 -20.08
CA LEU A 404 0.24 5.66 -20.66
C LEU A 404 -1.05 5.08 -20.06
N LEU A 405 -1.11 3.75 -19.89
CA LEU A 405 -2.27 3.10 -19.26
C LEU A 405 -2.47 3.54 -17.81
N SER A 406 -1.38 3.63 -17.03
CA SER A 406 -1.40 4.04 -15.62
C SER A 406 -1.77 5.51 -15.46
N LEU A 407 -1.26 6.37 -16.36
CA LEU A 407 -1.59 7.79 -16.39
C LEU A 407 -3.08 8.01 -16.64
N LEU A 408 -3.65 7.34 -17.65
CA LEU A 408 -5.09 7.43 -17.94
C LEU A 408 -5.95 6.93 -16.77
N TYR A 409 -5.51 5.86 -16.10
CA TYR A 409 -6.21 5.29 -14.95
C TYR A 409 -6.28 6.28 -13.78
N VAL A 410 -5.15 6.83 -13.33
CA VAL A 410 -5.13 7.78 -12.20
C VAL A 410 -5.79 9.11 -12.55
N LEU A 411 -5.59 9.63 -13.76
CA LEU A 411 -6.30 10.84 -14.19
C LEU A 411 -7.81 10.63 -14.13
N SER A 412 -8.32 9.48 -14.59
CA SER A 412 -9.75 9.18 -14.49
C SER A 412 -10.23 9.08 -13.03
N PHE A 413 -9.41 8.52 -12.14
CA PHE A 413 -9.74 8.40 -10.72
C PHE A 413 -9.78 9.76 -10.01
N VAL A 414 -8.78 10.63 -10.23
CA VAL A 414 -8.72 11.98 -9.64
C VAL A 414 -9.82 12.88 -10.20
N LEU A 415 -10.04 12.88 -11.53
CA LEU A 415 -11.09 13.70 -12.15
C LEU A 415 -12.47 13.31 -11.66
N PHE A 416 -12.77 12.01 -11.59
CA PHE A 416 -14.07 11.54 -11.15
C PHE A 416 -14.27 11.68 -9.64
N GLY A 417 -13.23 11.42 -8.84
CA GLY A 417 -13.26 11.66 -7.40
C GLY A 417 -13.50 13.13 -7.05
N SER A 418 -12.87 14.05 -7.79
CA SER A 418 -13.09 15.50 -7.65
C SER A 418 -14.49 15.92 -8.12
N ALA A 419 -14.97 15.38 -9.25
CA ALA A 419 -16.31 15.69 -9.79
C ALA A 419 -17.46 15.27 -8.84
N LEU A 420 -17.26 14.23 -8.04
CA LEU A 420 -18.21 13.79 -7.01
C LEU A 420 -18.09 14.57 -5.69
N GLY A 421 -17.17 15.52 -5.60
CA GLY A 421 -17.02 16.39 -4.44
C GLY A 421 -16.29 15.77 -3.25
N LEU A 422 -15.54 14.68 -3.45
CA LEU A 422 -14.74 14.08 -2.38
C LEU A 422 -13.65 15.05 -1.92
N THR A 423 -13.68 15.42 -0.64
CA THR A 423 -12.76 16.39 -0.02
C THR A 423 -11.30 15.99 -0.16
N PHE A 424 -11.01 14.67 -0.07
CA PHE A 424 -9.70 14.08 -0.31
C PHE A 424 -9.02 14.58 -1.60
N PHE A 425 -9.77 14.68 -2.71
CA PHE A 425 -9.23 15.15 -3.99
C PHE A 425 -9.33 16.66 -4.17
N ARG A 426 -10.35 17.30 -3.60
CA ARG A 426 -10.65 18.72 -3.83
C ARG A 426 -9.80 19.67 -2.98
N GLN A 427 -9.49 19.27 -1.74
CA GLN A 427 -8.78 20.14 -0.79
C GLN A 427 -7.26 20.16 -1.04
N ASN A 428 -6.71 19.05 -1.55
CA ASN A 428 -5.28 18.91 -1.83
C ASN A 428 -4.91 19.52 -3.19
N ASN A 429 -3.70 20.09 -3.32
CA ASN A 429 -3.25 20.67 -4.59
C ASN A 429 -3.12 19.59 -5.70
N TYR A 430 -3.77 19.79 -6.85
CA TYR A 430 -3.73 18.83 -7.97
C TYR A 430 -2.32 18.60 -8.53
N GLY A 431 -1.44 19.60 -8.50
CA GLY A 431 -0.06 19.48 -8.95
C GLY A 431 0.75 18.53 -8.05
N MET A 432 0.54 18.63 -6.74
CA MET A 432 1.15 17.72 -5.77
C MET A 432 0.64 16.29 -5.96
N GLN A 433 -0.68 16.11 -6.02
CA GLN A 433 -1.29 14.80 -6.30
C GLN A 433 -0.70 14.15 -7.57
N PHE A 434 -0.55 14.94 -8.64
CA PHE A 434 0.01 14.46 -9.90
C PHE A 434 1.46 13.97 -9.73
N ILE A 435 2.34 14.72 -9.06
CA ILE A 435 3.75 14.33 -8.89
C ILE A 435 3.88 13.03 -8.09
N PHE A 436 3.20 12.93 -6.95
CA PHE A 436 3.27 11.73 -6.10
C PHE A 436 2.72 10.50 -6.80
N TYR A 437 1.54 10.62 -7.44
CA TYR A 437 0.98 9.50 -8.19
C TYR A 437 1.82 9.16 -9.42
N PHE A 438 2.40 10.12 -10.12
CA PHE A 438 3.31 9.87 -11.24
C PHE A 438 4.57 9.12 -10.78
N ALA A 439 5.19 9.52 -9.67
CA ALA A 439 6.30 8.79 -9.08
C ALA A 439 5.91 7.34 -8.75
N TYR A 440 4.72 7.15 -8.15
CA TYR A 440 4.22 5.82 -7.81
C TYR A 440 3.95 4.93 -9.03
N MET A 441 3.38 5.48 -10.11
CA MET A 441 3.18 4.73 -11.37
C MET A 441 4.50 4.16 -11.91
N ASN A 442 5.55 4.98 -11.91
CA ASN A 442 6.87 4.57 -12.40
C ASN A 442 7.49 3.47 -11.50
N LEU A 443 7.32 3.60 -10.18
CA LEU A 443 7.73 2.59 -9.20
C LEU A 443 6.97 1.27 -9.41
N GLN A 444 5.65 1.32 -9.53
CA GLN A 444 4.77 0.16 -9.74
C GLN A 444 5.11 -0.62 -11.02
N ILE A 445 5.36 0.09 -12.13
CA ILE A 445 5.76 -0.52 -13.41
C ILE A 445 7.12 -1.22 -13.26
N SER A 446 8.09 -0.55 -12.63
CA SER A 446 9.45 -1.08 -12.45
C SER A 446 9.47 -2.31 -11.54
N PHE A 447 8.67 -2.27 -10.47
CA PHE A 447 8.43 -3.42 -9.61
C PHE A 447 7.77 -4.59 -10.37
N ALA A 448 6.81 -4.33 -11.27
CA ALA A 448 6.21 -5.37 -12.10
C ALA A 448 7.20 -6.02 -13.08
N PHE A 449 8.10 -5.24 -13.69
CA PHE A 449 9.19 -5.78 -14.52
C PHE A 449 10.14 -6.67 -13.70
N LEU A 450 10.49 -6.26 -12.48
CA LEU A 450 11.30 -7.07 -11.58
C LEU A 450 10.58 -8.38 -11.19
N MET A 451 9.31 -8.29 -10.80
CA MET A 451 8.50 -9.43 -10.36
C MET A 451 8.20 -10.43 -11.49
N THR A 452 8.08 -9.95 -12.74
CA THR A 452 7.95 -10.81 -13.94
C THR A 452 9.06 -11.84 -14.02
N THR A 453 10.24 -11.52 -13.48
CA THR A 453 11.35 -12.47 -13.44
C THR A 453 10.96 -13.67 -12.54
N TYR A 454 10.39 -13.49 -11.36
CA TYR A 454 10.16 -14.62 -10.43
C TYR A 454 9.10 -15.62 -10.90
N PHE A 455 8.13 -15.20 -11.71
CA PHE A 455 7.04 -16.07 -12.16
C PHE A 455 7.31 -16.74 -13.51
N SER A 456 6.85 -17.99 -13.64
CA SER A 456 6.89 -18.78 -14.88
C SER A 456 5.49 -19.05 -15.46
N SER A 457 4.45 -18.97 -14.64
CA SER A 457 3.05 -19.15 -15.03
C SER A 457 2.22 -17.91 -14.73
N VAL A 458 1.30 -17.58 -15.65
CA VAL A 458 0.34 -16.48 -15.50
C VAL A 458 -0.56 -16.69 -14.29
N ARG A 459 -1.05 -17.92 -14.04
CA ARG A 459 -1.97 -18.20 -12.92
C ARG A 459 -1.34 -17.95 -11.55
N THR A 460 -0.06 -18.33 -11.40
CA THR A 460 0.67 -18.07 -10.15
C THR A 460 0.93 -16.58 -9.96
N ALA A 461 1.22 -15.87 -11.05
CA ALA A 461 1.47 -14.42 -11.01
C ALA A 461 0.21 -13.63 -10.66
N THR A 462 -0.95 -14.00 -11.22
CA THR A 462 -2.23 -13.35 -10.91
C THR A 462 -2.60 -13.51 -9.44
N VAL A 463 -2.54 -14.73 -8.90
CA VAL A 463 -2.92 -14.99 -7.50
C VAL A 463 -1.96 -14.28 -6.55
N THR A 464 -0.65 -14.37 -6.80
CA THR A 464 0.35 -13.70 -5.95
C THR A 464 0.23 -12.18 -6.03
N GLY A 465 -0.09 -11.63 -7.20
CA GLY A 465 -0.30 -10.19 -7.38
C GLY A 465 -1.50 -9.66 -6.59
N TYR A 466 -2.64 -10.35 -6.61
CA TYR A 466 -3.81 -9.96 -5.81
C TYR A 466 -3.59 -10.20 -4.31
N LEU A 467 -2.91 -11.29 -3.94
CA LEU A 467 -2.53 -11.54 -2.55
C LEU A 467 -1.61 -10.44 -2.02
N TYR A 468 -0.66 -9.97 -2.83
CA TYR A 468 0.20 -8.84 -2.50
C TYR A 468 -0.63 -7.62 -2.12
N ILE A 469 -1.55 -7.16 -2.99
CA ILE A 469 -2.42 -5.99 -2.72
C ILE A 469 -3.19 -6.14 -1.40
N PHE A 470 -3.81 -7.30 -1.21
CA PHE A 470 -4.64 -7.52 -0.04
C PHE A 470 -3.81 -7.51 1.26
N VAL A 471 -2.71 -8.26 1.29
CA VAL A 471 -1.84 -8.36 2.47
C VAL A 471 -1.12 -7.05 2.73
N SER A 472 -0.58 -6.40 1.70
CA SER A 472 0.16 -5.15 1.84
C SER A 472 -0.75 -4.03 2.34
N GLY A 473 -1.95 -3.86 1.78
CA GLY A 473 -2.90 -2.85 2.25
C GLY A 473 -3.28 -3.03 3.72
N LEU A 474 -3.62 -4.26 4.15
CA LEU A 474 -3.94 -4.55 5.56
C LEU A 474 -2.75 -4.31 6.48
N LEU A 475 -1.56 -4.76 6.07
CA LEU A 475 -0.34 -4.56 6.85
C LEU A 475 -0.02 -3.06 6.99
N SER A 476 -0.28 -2.26 5.96
CA SER A 476 -0.12 -0.81 6.02
C SER A 476 -1.07 -0.16 7.02
N GLN A 477 -2.35 -0.54 7.01
CA GLN A 477 -3.34 0.04 7.93
C GLN A 477 -3.10 -0.34 9.39
N PHE A 478 -2.82 -1.62 9.67
CA PHE A 478 -2.78 -2.12 11.05
C PHE A 478 -1.39 -2.09 11.68
N MET A 479 -0.33 -2.30 10.89
CA MET A 479 1.04 -2.23 11.40
C MET A 479 1.66 -0.87 11.13
N PHE A 480 1.69 -0.39 9.88
CA PHE A 480 2.47 0.80 9.54
C PHE A 480 1.89 2.10 10.10
N ARG A 481 0.56 2.26 10.16
CA ARG A 481 -0.11 3.44 10.71
C ARG A 481 0.34 3.82 12.14
N PRO A 482 0.30 2.94 13.16
CA PRO A 482 0.74 3.32 14.50
C PRO A 482 2.22 3.70 14.56
N TYR A 483 3.08 3.11 13.72
CA TYR A 483 4.50 3.51 13.63
C TYR A 483 4.70 4.92 13.07
N VAL A 484 3.76 5.38 12.25
CA VAL A 484 3.77 6.71 11.63
C VAL A 484 3.23 7.78 12.59
N GLU A 485 2.26 7.43 13.43
CA GLU A 485 1.64 8.33 14.40
C GLU A 485 2.50 8.56 15.66
N ASP A 486 3.32 7.59 16.04
CA ASP A 486 4.17 7.67 17.22
C ASP A 486 5.48 8.46 16.95
N SER A 487 5.68 9.56 17.69
CA SER A 487 6.85 10.42 17.58
C SER A 487 8.12 9.85 18.23
N ASN A 488 7.99 8.79 19.04
CA ASN A 488 9.11 8.19 19.78
C ASN A 488 9.88 7.14 18.98
N ILE A 489 9.39 6.75 17.80
CA ILE A 489 9.96 5.65 17.02
C ILE A 489 11.07 6.16 16.10
N SER A 490 12.18 5.41 16.05
CA SER A 490 13.31 5.75 15.19
C SER A 490 12.92 5.79 13.71
N ARG A 491 13.25 6.90 13.03
CA ARG A 491 13.01 7.12 11.59
C ARG A 491 13.60 6.00 10.70
N ILE A 492 14.59 5.26 11.20
CA ILE A 492 15.21 4.13 10.47
C ILE A 492 14.20 3.00 10.24
N TRP A 493 13.34 2.70 11.22
CA TRP A 493 12.34 1.64 11.06
C TRP A 493 11.24 2.01 10.07
N ILE A 494 10.83 3.28 10.08
CA ILE A 494 9.85 3.83 9.13
C ILE A 494 10.41 3.73 7.71
N THR A 495 11.64 4.23 7.50
CA THR A 495 12.30 4.21 6.18
C THR A 495 12.57 2.78 5.65
N LEU A 496 12.85 1.81 6.53
CA LEU A 496 13.01 0.40 6.13
C LEU A 496 11.70 -0.23 5.63
N MET A 497 10.58 0.08 6.29
CA MET A 497 9.27 -0.38 5.84
C MET A 497 8.85 0.32 4.55
N GLU A 498 9.15 1.61 4.39
CA GLU A 498 8.89 2.35 3.15
C GLU A 498 9.60 1.79 1.91
N LEU A 499 10.58 0.89 2.08
CA LEU A 499 11.26 0.19 0.97
C LEU A 499 10.35 -0.84 0.24
N LEU A 500 9.11 -1.03 0.70
CA LEU A 500 8.10 -1.78 -0.05
C LEU A 500 7.13 -0.77 -0.68
N PRO A 501 6.92 -0.81 -2.01
CA PRO A 501 6.10 0.18 -2.71
C PRO A 501 4.68 0.40 -2.17
N ALA A 502 4.09 -0.62 -1.56
CA ALA A 502 2.77 -0.50 -0.95
C ALA A 502 2.76 0.40 0.29
N PHE A 503 3.82 0.36 1.11
CA PHE A 503 3.92 1.20 2.31
C PHE A 503 4.22 2.66 1.93
N SER A 504 5.05 2.91 0.91
CA SER A 504 5.27 4.26 0.41
C SER A 504 4.00 4.91 -0.14
N LEU A 505 3.18 4.14 -0.87
CA LEU A 505 1.86 4.60 -1.34
C LEU A 505 0.94 4.89 -0.15
N TYR A 506 0.87 3.98 0.82
CA TYR A 506 0.05 4.18 2.00
C TYR A 506 0.45 5.45 2.75
N ARG A 507 1.76 5.72 2.92
CA ARG A 507 2.25 6.95 3.55
C ARG A 507 1.73 8.20 2.84
N ILE A 508 1.76 8.23 1.50
CA ILE A 508 1.24 9.36 0.71
C ILE A 508 -0.27 9.54 0.92
N VAL A 509 -1.03 8.45 0.80
CA VAL A 509 -2.49 8.50 0.97
C VAL A 509 -2.85 8.89 2.39
N TYR A 510 -2.09 8.41 3.39
CA TYR A 510 -2.22 8.78 4.78
C TYR A 510 -2.02 10.29 4.98
N GLU A 511 -0.93 10.88 4.47
CA GLU A 511 -0.70 12.32 4.58
C GLU A 511 -1.79 13.14 3.87
N PHE A 512 -2.21 12.74 2.66
CA PHE A 512 -3.35 13.39 1.99
C PHE A 512 -4.66 13.28 2.76
N SER A 513 -4.85 12.19 3.51
CA SER A 513 -6.05 11.95 4.31
C SER A 513 -6.00 12.62 5.69
N ARG A 514 -4.81 12.82 6.28
CA ARG A 514 -4.65 13.39 7.62
C ARG A 514 -5.26 14.78 7.72
N PHE A 515 -5.10 15.59 6.67
CA PHE A 515 -5.72 16.92 6.59
C PHE A 515 -7.23 16.88 6.39
N ALA A 516 -7.78 15.77 5.88
CA ALA A 516 -9.23 15.54 5.81
C ALA A 516 -9.80 14.93 7.11
N GLN A 517 -8.98 14.17 7.86
CA GLN A 517 -9.32 13.50 9.12
C GLN A 517 -9.03 14.34 10.37
N ALA A 518 -8.34 15.47 10.25
CA ALA A 518 -8.15 16.41 11.33
C ALA A 518 -9.50 17.04 11.71
N GLN A 519 -10.24 16.34 12.56
CA GLN A 519 -11.24 16.91 13.43
C GLN A 519 -10.61 18.04 14.27
N PRO A 520 -11.45 18.98 14.77
CA PRO A 520 -11.14 20.41 14.90
C PRO A 520 -10.32 20.77 16.14
N GLU A 521 -9.27 20.02 16.46
CA GLU A 521 -8.39 20.32 17.60
C GLU A 521 -7.19 21.21 17.20
N ASN A 522 -6.83 21.24 15.91
CA ASN A 522 -5.77 22.10 15.40
C ASN A 522 -6.35 23.27 14.60
N TYR A 523 -6.60 24.37 15.33
CA TYR A 523 -7.19 25.63 14.88
C TYR A 523 -6.32 26.44 13.89
N MET A 524 -6.00 25.86 12.75
CA MET A 524 -5.81 26.64 11.52
C MET A 524 -6.61 25.93 10.44
N ALA A 525 -7.50 26.66 9.77
CA ALA A 525 -8.22 26.17 8.60
C ALA A 525 -7.20 25.61 7.60
N SER A 526 -6.92 24.30 7.67
CA SER A 526 -5.88 23.71 6.84
C SER A 526 -6.48 23.53 5.46
N SER A 527 -6.21 24.48 4.57
CA SER A 527 -6.13 24.17 3.15
C SER A 527 -5.28 22.91 3.00
N GLY A 528 -5.73 21.90 2.24
CA GLY A 528 -5.00 20.64 2.06
C GLY A 528 -3.55 20.84 1.56
N ILE A 529 -2.80 19.75 1.40
CA ILE A 529 -1.35 19.80 1.19
C ILE A 529 -0.97 20.81 0.09
N GLN A 530 -0.14 21.78 0.48
CA GLN A 530 0.41 22.81 -0.38
C GLN A 530 1.87 22.53 -0.70
N TRP A 531 2.41 23.26 -1.68
CA TRP A 531 3.82 23.18 -2.05
C TRP A 531 4.76 23.58 -0.92
N ALA A 532 4.32 24.46 -0.02
CA ALA A 532 5.10 24.90 1.14
C ALA A 532 5.41 23.72 2.10
N ASP A 533 4.52 22.75 2.20
CA ASP A 533 4.64 21.59 3.10
C ASP A 533 5.74 20.61 2.70
N MET A 534 6.23 20.67 1.45
CA MET A 534 7.40 19.90 1.01
C MET A 534 8.69 20.35 1.70
N THR A 535 8.76 21.63 2.07
CA THR A 535 9.95 22.24 2.68
C THR A 535 10.01 22.01 4.19
N ASN A 536 8.90 21.53 4.79
CA ASN A 536 8.80 21.28 6.21
C ASN A 536 9.50 19.95 6.57
N PRO A 537 10.59 19.96 7.37
CA PRO A 537 11.33 18.75 7.71
C PRO A 537 10.56 17.77 8.62
N GLU A 538 9.44 18.22 9.20
CA GLU A 538 8.54 17.43 10.04
C GLU A 538 7.50 16.64 9.24
N SER A 539 7.16 17.05 8.01
CA SER A 539 6.09 16.42 7.21
C SER A 539 6.50 15.07 6.61
N GLY A 540 7.81 14.79 6.50
CA GLY A 540 8.34 13.54 5.91
C GLY A 540 8.06 13.36 4.40
N LEU A 541 7.27 14.25 3.79
CA LEU A 541 6.73 14.13 2.43
C LEU A 541 7.84 14.14 1.36
N ALA A 542 8.85 15.01 1.54
CA ALA A 542 10.03 15.04 0.69
C ALA A 542 10.84 13.73 0.79
N GLY A 543 10.95 13.16 1.99
CA GLY A 543 11.63 11.88 2.23
C GLY A 543 11.00 10.75 1.43
N VAL A 544 9.68 10.60 1.50
CA VAL A 544 8.95 9.56 0.75
C VAL A 544 9.15 9.70 -0.75
N LEU A 545 9.10 10.94 -1.29
CA LEU A 545 9.33 11.18 -2.72
C LEU A 545 10.76 10.78 -3.13
N THR A 546 11.77 11.10 -2.31
CA THR A 546 13.15 10.72 -2.59
C THR A 546 13.35 9.21 -2.56
N ILE A 547 12.74 8.51 -1.61
CA ILE A 547 12.79 7.05 -1.51
C ILE A 547 12.20 6.43 -2.78
N MET A 548 10.99 6.83 -3.17
CA MET A 548 10.34 6.29 -4.38
C MET A 548 11.16 6.53 -5.66
N ALA A 549 11.81 7.69 -5.78
CA ALA A 549 12.68 7.99 -6.92
C ALA A 549 13.93 7.08 -6.95
N VAL A 550 14.55 6.84 -5.80
CA VAL A 550 15.70 5.93 -5.67
C VAL A 550 15.29 4.48 -5.96
N GLU A 551 14.20 4.01 -5.36
CA GLU A 551 13.67 2.66 -5.59
C GLU A 551 13.29 2.41 -7.04
N TRP A 552 12.67 3.40 -7.69
CA TRP A 552 12.33 3.33 -9.10
C TRP A 552 13.58 3.00 -9.94
N LEU A 553 14.66 3.76 -9.75
CA LEU A 553 15.92 3.54 -10.47
C LEU A 553 16.52 2.18 -10.13
N LEU A 554 16.54 1.79 -8.85
CA LEU A 554 17.10 0.52 -8.41
C LEU A 554 16.33 -0.67 -8.99
N PHE A 555 15.00 -0.68 -8.94
CA PHE A 555 14.20 -1.77 -9.50
C PHE A 555 14.34 -1.90 -11.01
N LEU A 556 14.46 -0.78 -11.74
CA LEU A 556 14.64 -0.81 -13.18
C LEU A 556 16.04 -1.38 -13.55
N LEU A 557 17.09 -0.97 -12.82
CA LEU A 557 18.44 -1.52 -12.96
C LEU A 557 18.48 -3.02 -12.62
N PHE A 558 17.88 -3.42 -11.50
CA PHE A 558 17.81 -4.83 -11.11
C PHE A 558 16.98 -5.66 -12.09
N ALA A 559 15.87 -5.14 -12.60
CA ALA A 559 15.04 -5.84 -13.60
C ALA A 559 15.83 -6.07 -14.89
N PHE A 560 16.53 -5.04 -15.38
CA PHE A 560 17.39 -5.16 -16.56
C PHE A 560 18.55 -6.15 -16.33
N TYR A 561 19.23 -6.03 -15.18
CA TYR A 561 20.31 -6.92 -14.78
C TYR A 561 19.84 -8.37 -14.70
N LEU A 562 18.73 -8.65 -14.00
CA LEU A 562 18.21 -9.99 -13.86
C LEU A 562 17.68 -10.58 -15.16
N ASP A 563 17.16 -9.77 -16.08
CA ASP A 563 16.70 -10.25 -17.39
C ASP A 563 17.89 -10.62 -18.30
N HIS A 564 18.94 -9.79 -18.33
CA HIS A 564 20.14 -10.04 -19.14
C HIS A 564 21.01 -11.17 -18.57
N PHE A 565 21.29 -11.11 -17.26
CA PHE A 565 22.17 -12.05 -16.55
C PHE A 565 21.44 -13.27 -16.00
N ARG A 566 20.16 -13.51 -16.29
CA ARG A 566 19.52 -14.76 -15.85
C ARG A 566 20.08 -16.02 -16.50
N SER A 567 20.69 -15.88 -17.67
CA SER A 567 21.53 -16.93 -18.23
C SER A 567 22.73 -17.27 -17.30
N TYR A 568 23.13 -16.35 -16.42
CA TYR A 568 24.18 -16.48 -15.41
C TYR A 568 23.67 -16.89 -14.03
N LYS A 569 22.39 -16.64 -13.65
CA LYS A 569 21.78 -17.21 -12.42
C LYS A 569 21.71 -18.75 -12.47
N ASP A 570 21.50 -19.34 -13.66
CA ASP A 570 21.72 -20.77 -13.86
C ASP A 570 23.20 -21.15 -13.63
N GLY A 571 24.15 -20.23 -13.86
CA GLY A 571 25.58 -20.36 -13.58
C GLY A 571 25.98 -20.22 -12.10
N ILE A 572 25.41 -19.27 -11.35
CA ILE A 572 25.69 -19.09 -9.92
C ILE A 572 25.01 -20.18 -9.10
N ARG A 573 23.78 -20.60 -9.46
CA ARG A 573 23.14 -21.77 -8.83
C ARG A 573 23.93 -23.05 -9.11
N LYS A 574 24.57 -23.15 -10.30
CA LYS A 574 25.57 -24.19 -10.63
C LYS A 574 26.81 -24.10 -9.75
N ALA A 575 27.37 -22.91 -9.51
CA ALA A 575 28.55 -22.75 -8.66
C ALA A 575 28.26 -23.02 -7.17
N ALA A 576 27.14 -22.51 -6.64
CA ALA A 576 26.72 -22.74 -5.27
C ALA A 576 26.36 -24.20 -4.99
N ALA A 577 25.76 -24.92 -5.96
CA ALA A 577 25.54 -26.36 -5.85
C ALA A 577 26.85 -27.17 -5.88
N LEU A 578 27.84 -26.72 -6.66
CA LEU A 578 29.17 -27.35 -6.75
C LEU A 578 30.00 -27.11 -5.48
N VAL A 579 29.86 -25.95 -4.85
CA VAL A 579 30.46 -25.65 -3.54
C VAL A 579 29.76 -26.45 -2.44
N ARG A 580 28.43 -26.56 -2.48
CA ARG A 580 27.67 -27.35 -1.50
C ARG A 580 27.95 -28.86 -1.62
N SER A 581 28.21 -29.36 -2.83
CA SER A 581 28.66 -30.75 -3.04
C SER A 581 30.13 -30.99 -2.66
N ARG A 582 30.94 -29.93 -2.50
CA ARG A 582 32.31 -30.03 -1.96
C ARG A 582 32.36 -29.95 -0.43
N ILE A 583 31.35 -29.35 0.21
CA ILE A 583 31.29 -29.17 1.66
C ILE A 583 30.61 -30.36 2.36
N HIS A 584 29.67 -31.05 1.70
CA HIS A 584 29.18 -32.35 2.19
C HIS A 584 30.11 -33.47 1.68
N GLY A 585 31.13 -33.76 2.48
CA GLY A 585 31.98 -34.92 2.30
C GLY A 585 31.18 -36.21 2.49
N ASN A 586 30.94 -36.91 1.38
CA ASN A 586 30.85 -38.37 1.36
C ASN A 586 31.66 -38.87 0.16
N HIS A 587 32.96 -38.99 0.41
CA HIS A 587 33.87 -39.79 -0.41
C HIS A 587 33.69 -41.26 0.01
N SER A 588 33.00 -42.06 -0.79
CA SER A 588 33.47 -43.42 -1.16
C SER A 588 32.64 -44.14 -2.24
N GLU A 589 31.46 -43.65 -2.65
CA GLU A 589 30.62 -44.42 -3.61
C GLU A 589 30.56 -43.84 -5.03
N ALA A 590 30.92 -42.57 -5.24
CA ALA A 590 30.87 -41.93 -6.58
C ALA A 590 32.08 -42.27 -7.48
N ALA A 591 33.19 -42.72 -6.92
CA ALA A 591 34.41 -43.07 -7.68
C ALA A 591 34.31 -44.45 -8.37
N GLN A 592 33.44 -45.34 -7.88
CA GLN A 592 33.20 -46.65 -8.50
C GLN A 592 32.27 -46.52 -9.73
N GLN A 593 31.32 -45.58 -9.69
CA GLN A 593 30.27 -45.47 -10.72
C GLN A 593 30.68 -44.61 -11.93
N GLN A 594 31.62 -43.66 -11.73
CA GLN A 594 32.20 -42.87 -12.82
C GLN A 594 33.16 -43.68 -13.70
N ASN A 595 33.88 -44.65 -13.13
CA ASN A 595 34.75 -45.53 -13.90
C ASN A 595 33.94 -46.54 -14.72
N VAL A 596 32.80 -47.05 -14.22
CA VAL A 596 31.93 -47.95 -14.99
C VAL A 596 31.24 -47.22 -16.16
N GLN A 597 30.79 -45.98 -15.98
CA GLN A 597 30.19 -45.19 -17.06
C GLN A 597 31.21 -44.66 -18.09
N LEU A 598 32.44 -44.33 -17.69
CA LEU A 598 33.50 -43.92 -18.63
C LEU A 598 34.05 -45.13 -19.43
N GLN A 599 33.99 -46.33 -18.83
CA GLN A 599 34.37 -47.59 -19.47
C GLN A 599 33.27 -48.11 -20.41
N GLU A 600 31.98 -47.91 -20.10
CA GLU A 600 30.87 -48.06 -21.07
C GLU A 600 30.89 -46.97 -22.16
N PHE A 601 31.29 -45.74 -21.83
CA PHE A 601 31.45 -44.64 -22.80
C PHE A 601 32.55 -44.97 -23.82
N ARG A 602 33.70 -45.49 -23.38
CA ARG A 602 34.77 -45.98 -24.28
C ARG A 602 34.40 -47.26 -25.03
N ALA A 603 33.66 -48.18 -24.42
CA ALA A 603 33.21 -49.40 -25.09
C ALA A 603 32.13 -49.15 -26.16
N SER A 604 31.45 -47.98 -26.14
CA SER A 604 30.50 -47.58 -27.18
C SER A 604 31.13 -46.86 -28.39
N ILE A 605 32.44 -46.55 -28.35
CA ILE A 605 33.20 -45.87 -29.43
C ILE A 605 33.71 -46.87 -30.49
N GLN A 606 33.08 -48.03 -30.64
CA GLN A 606 33.56 -49.05 -31.58
C GLN A 606 32.49 -49.60 -32.51
N LEU A 607 31.60 -48.73 -32.98
CA LEU A 607 30.94 -48.85 -34.28
C LEU A 607 30.38 -47.49 -34.74
N GLU A 608 31.20 -46.42 -34.70
CA GLU A 608 30.84 -45.22 -35.46
C GLU A 608 30.82 -45.61 -36.94
N ARG A 609 29.66 -45.44 -37.57
CA ARG A 609 29.51 -45.74 -38.98
C ARG A 609 30.43 -44.83 -39.78
N THR A 610 30.99 -45.37 -40.86
CA THR A 610 31.93 -44.67 -41.75
C THR A 610 31.37 -43.38 -42.35
N ASP A 611 30.06 -43.21 -42.42
CA ASP A 611 29.37 -41.99 -42.86
C ASP A 611 29.46 -40.84 -41.83
N VAL A 612 29.33 -41.14 -40.53
CA VAL A 612 29.40 -40.13 -39.45
C VAL A 612 30.82 -39.59 -39.29
N LEU A 613 31.82 -40.47 -39.36
CA LEU A 613 33.24 -40.10 -39.30
C LEU A 613 33.63 -39.22 -40.50
N LYS A 614 33.20 -39.60 -41.70
CA LYS A 614 33.42 -38.81 -42.92
C LYS A 614 32.77 -37.43 -42.83
N GLU A 615 31.52 -37.35 -42.37
CA GLU A 615 30.85 -36.06 -42.21
C GLU A 615 31.54 -35.17 -41.17
N ARG A 616 32.09 -35.77 -40.11
CA ARG A 616 32.87 -35.05 -39.10
C ARG A 616 34.18 -34.50 -39.66
N GLU A 617 34.92 -35.29 -40.44
CA GLU A 617 36.12 -34.84 -41.16
C GLU A 617 35.79 -33.70 -42.15
N ILE A 618 34.68 -33.82 -42.88
CA ILE A 618 34.18 -32.78 -43.79
C ILE A 618 33.90 -31.49 -43.01
N VAL A 619 33.20 -31.55 -41.88
CA VAL A 619 32.89 -30.39 -41.03
C VAL A 619 34.15 -29.73 -40.47
N GLU A 620 35.14 -30.52 -40.05
CA GLU A 620 36.42 -30.01 -39.56
C GLU A 620 37.23 -29.29 -40.66
N LEU A 621 37.17 -29.79 -41.91
CA LEU A 621 37.83 -29.16 -43.05
C LEU A 621 37.12 -27.87 -43.48
N ILE A 622 35.79 -27.90 -43.58
CA ILE A 622 34.96 -26.72 -43.93
C ILE A 622 35.11 -25.61 -42.87
N SER A 623 35.15 -25.97 -41.58
CA SER A 623 35.32 -24.98 -40.50
C SER A 623 36.66 -24.27 -40.56
N LYS A 624 37.71 -24.91 -41.08
CA LYS A 624 39.05 -24.32 -41.22
C LYS A 624 39.14 -23.40 -42.44
N GLU A 625 38.48 -23.73 -43.55
CA GLU A 625 38.56 -22.98 -44.81
C GLU A 625 37.52 -21.86 -44.95
N SER A 626 36.54 -21.75 -44.04
CA SER A 626 35.46 -20.75 -44.09
C SER A 626 34.71 -20.74 -45.44
N ASP A 627 34.41 -21.92 -45.98
CA ASP A 627 33.73 -22.05 -47.27
C ASP A 627 32.27 -21.53 -47.19
N ARG A 628 31.94 -20.56 -48.04
CA ARG A 628 30.61 -19.94 -48.15
C ARG A 628 29.59 -20.80 -48.91
N SER A 629 30.01 -21.95 -49.44
CA SER A 629 29.10 -22.91 -50.10
C SER A 629 28.11 -23.54 -49.11
N TYR A 630 28.45 -23.58 -47.81
CA TYR A 630 27.60 -24.10 -46.74
C TYR A 630 26.82 -23.00 -46.02
N SER A 631 25.54 -23.27 -45.77
CA SER A 631 24.63 -22.34 -45.09
C SER A 631 24.49 -22.59 -43.60
N VAL A 632 24.63 -23.85 -43.16
CA VAL A 632 24.63 -24.24 -41.75
C VAL A 632 25.69 -25.30 -41.54
N ILE A 633 26.52 -25.13 -40.50
CA ILE A 633 27.57 -26.06 -40.09
C ILE A 633 27.38 -26.31 -38.60
N CYS A 634 27.21 -27.56 -38.18
CA CYS A 634 27.23 -27.94 -36.77
C CYS A 634 28.54 -28.63 -36.48
N ASP A 635 29.27 -28.18 -35.45
CA ASP A 635 30.50 -28.79 -34.99
C ASP A 635 30.32 -29.30 -33.56
N ASN A 636 30.27 -30.63 -33.44
CA ASN A 636 30.16 -31.36 -32.18
C ASN A 636 29.05 -30.82 -31.25
N LEU A 637 27.91 -30.45 -31.84
CA LEU A 637 26.83 -29.75 -31.16
C LEU A 637 26.11 -30.70 -30.19
N GLY A 638 26.15 -30.40 -28.90
CA GLY A 638 25.63 -31.26 -27.84
C GLY A 638 24.72 -30.57 -26.84
N LYS A 639 23.76 -31.33 -26.30
CA LYS A 639 22.83 -30.85 -25.26
C LYS A 639 22.61 -31.89 -24.17
N VAL A 640 22.81 -31.46 -22.93
CA VAL A 640 22.47 -32.21 -21.72
C VAL A 640 21.46 -31.40 -20.91
N TYR A 641 20.34 -32.04 -20.54
CA TYR A 641 19.39 -31.52 -19.57
C TYR A 641 19.64 -32.19 -18.23
N ARG A 642 19.87 -31.40 -17.18
CA ARG A 642 20.08 -31.96 -15.85
C ARG A 642 18.79 -32.53 -15.28
N GLY A 643 18.90 -33.65 -14.58
CA GLY A 643 17.77 -34.21 -13.84
C GLY A 643 17.36 -33.30 -12.68
N LYS A 644 16.06 -33.25 -12.39
CA LYS A 644 15.52 -32.67 -11.16
C LYS A 644 15.11 -33.80 -10.22
N ASP A 645 15.16 -33.54 -8.92
CA ASP A 645 14.65 -34.44 -7.88
C ASP A 645 15.37 -35.81 -7.84
N GLY A 646 16.71 -35.79 -7.91
CA GLY A 646 17.55 -36.99 -7.83
C GLY A 646 17.67 -37.80 -9.12
N ASN A 647 17.00 -37.40 -10.21
CA ASN A 647 17.14 -38.06 -11.51
C ASN A 647 18.51 -37.82 -12.17
N ALA A 648 18.98 -38.80 -12.95
CA ALA A 648 20.20 -38.68 -13.73
C ALA A 648 20.08 -37.64 -14.87
N ASP A 649 21.22 -37.06 -15.24
CA ASP A 649 21.32 -36.13 -16.37
C ASP A 649 20.90 -36.81 -17.69
N LYS A 650 20.00 -36.15 -18.43
CA LYS A 650 19.49 -36.65 -19.71
C LYS A 650 20.25 -36.00 -20.87
N ILE A 651 21.09 -36.79 -21.53
CA ILE A 651 21.76 -36.36 -22.76
C ILE A 651 20.75 -36.39 -23.91
N ALA A 652 20.38 -35.21 -24.41
CA ALA A 652 19.41 -35.05 -25.49
C ALA A 652 20.06 -35.04 -26.88
N VAL A 653 21.26 -34.49 -27.01
CA VAL A 653 22.04 -34.51 -28.27
C VAL A 653 23.50 -34.82 -27.93
N ARG A 654 24.06 -35.86 -28.55
CA ARG A 654 25.43 -36.36 -28.33
C ARG A 654 26.37 -35.87 -29.44
N GLY A 655 26.78 -34.61 -29.38
CA GLY A 655 27.89 -34.10 -30.21
C GLY A 655 27.70 -34.30 -31.72
N ILE A 656 26.65 -33.72 -32.31
CA ILE A 656 26.37 -33.91 -33.74
C ILE A 656 27.22 -32.97 -34.60
N SER A 657 27.90 -33.52 -35.60
CA SER A 657 28.61 -32.76 -36.64
C SER A 657 27.92 -32.99 -37.98
N ILE A 658 27.38 -31.91 -38.58
CA ILE A 658 26.68 -31.95 -39.88
C ILE A 658 26.94 -30.67 -40.66
N SER A 659 27.06 -30.79 -41.98
CA SER A 659 27.15 -29.67 -42.91
C SER A 659 25.91 -29.59 -43.81
N MET A 660 25.45 -28.38 -44.15
CA MET A 660 24.26 -28.15 -44.99
C MET A 660 24.58 -27.15 -46.09
N SER A 661 24.64 -27.61 -47.34
CA SER A 661 24.96 -26.75 -48.49
C SER A 661 23.84 -25.72 -48.75
N ARG A 662 24.18 -24.59 -49.33
CA ARG A 662 23.21 -23.54 -49.65
C ARG A 662 22.18 -24.05 -50.68
N GLY A 663 20.89 -23.91 -50.37
CA GLY A 663 19.79 -24.36 -51.23
C GLY A 663 19.38 -25.82 -51.04
N GLN A 664 20.07 -26.57 -50.19
CA GLN A 664 19.73 -27.95 -49.87
C GLN A 664 18.47 -28.04 -48.99
N CYS A 665 17.59 -29.01 -49.28
CA CYS A 665 16.48 -29.37 -48.40
C CYS A 665 16.93 -30.53 -47.50
N PHE A 666 16.98 -30.31 -46.19
CA PHE A 666 17.47 -31.28 -45.22
C PHE A 666 16.38 -31.64 -44.20
N GLY A 667 16.22 -32.93 -43.94
CA GLY A 667 15.23 -33.45 -43.00
C GLY A 667 15.87 -34.28 -41.91
N VAL A 668 15.56 -33.97 -40.64
CA VAL A 668 15.99 -34.77 -39.48
C VAL A 668 14.92 -35.80 -39.14
N LEU A 669 15.23 -37.09 -39.35
CA LEU A 669 14.33 -38.21 -39.07
C LEU A 669 14.86 -39.07 -37.91
N GLY A 670 13.97 -39.57 -37.07
CA GLY A 670 14.32 -40.46 -35.96
C GLY A 670 13.14 -40.70 -35.01
N PRO A 671 13.22 -41.68 -34.10
CA PRO A 671 12.15 -41.99 -33.15
C PRO A 671 11.91 -40.84 -32.16
N ASN A 672 10.77 -40.88 -31.46
CA ASN A 672 10.47 -39.93 -30.38
C ASN A 672 11.53 -40.05 -29.28
N GLY A 673 12.02 -38.91 -28.79
CA GLY A 673 13.12 -38.87 -27.81
C GLY A 673 14.54 -38.87 -28.40
N ALA A 674 14.72 -39.00 -29.72
CA ALA A 674 16.04 -38.96 -30.36
C ALA A 674 16.77 -37.59 -30.37
N GLY A 675 16.18 -36.54 -29.78
CA GLY A 675 16.80 -35.21 -29.72
C GLY A 675 16.51 -34.26 -30.89
N LYS A 676 15.66 -34.65 -31.85
CA LYS A 676 15.32 -33.84 -33.05
C LYS A 676 14.88 -32.41 -32.73
N THR A 677 13.88 -32.27 -31.85
CA THR A 677 13.38 -30.96 -31.42
C THR A 677 14.46 -30.18 -30.67
N THR A 678 15.30 -30.86 -29.88
CA THR A 678 16.41 -30.22 -29.16
C THR A 678 17.46 -29.66 -30.12
N LEU A 679 17.81 -30.40 -31.18
CA LEU A 679 18.71 -29.94 -32.24
C LEU A 679 18.17 -28.67 -32.91
N ILE A 680 16.90 -28.71 -33.36
CA ILE A 680 16.27 -27.56 -34.01
C ILE A 680 16.21 -26.36 -33.03
N ASN A 681 15.86 -26.58 -31.76
CA ASN A 681 15.83 -25.53 -30.75
C ASN A 681 17.21 -24.91 -30.48
N MET A 682 18.30 -25.66 -30.66
CA MET A 682 19.65 -25.09 -30.58
C MET A 682 19.98 -24.22 -31.79
N LEU A 683 19.72 -24.72 -33.00
CA LEU A 683 19.96 -23.97 -34.24
C LEU A 683 19.11 -22.70 -34.36
N THR A 684 17.91 -22.73 -33.79
CA THR A 684 16.98 -21.59 -33.77
C THR A 684 17.11 -20.72 -32.53
N GLY A 685 18.02 -21.02 -31.60
CA GLY A 685 18.29 -20.18 -30.42
C GLY A 685 17.28 -20.25 -29.28
N PHE A 686 16.28 -21.15 -29.33
CA PHE A 686 15.40 -21.42 -28.18
C PHE A 686 16.13 -22.12 -27.02
N CYS A 687 17.23 -22.81 -27.29
CA CYS A 687 18.04 -23.49 -26.30
C CYS A 687 19.52 -23.28 -26.59
N LYS A 688 20.31 -22.83 -25.61
CA LYS A 688 21.78 -22.76 -25.79
C LYS A 688 22.39 -24.17 -25.82
N PRO A 689 23.38 -24.46 -26.67
CA PRO A 689 24.12 -25.72 -26.63
C PRO A 689 24.86 -25.89 -25.29
N THR A 690 25.02 -27.14 -24.85
CA THR A 690 25.84 -27.48 -23.66
C THR A 690 27.31 -27.70 -24.07
N SER A 691 27.55 -28.18 -25.28
CA SER A 691 28.88 -28.38 -25.88
C SER A 691 28.82 -28.14 -27.39
N GLY A 692 29.98 -27.89 -28.00
CA GLY A 692 30.09 -27.60 -29.43
C GLY A 692 29.53 -26.24 -29.85
N THR A 693 29.48 -26.03 -31.16
CA THR A 693 28.95 -24.80 -31.77
C THR A 693 28.25 -25.10 -33.09
N ALA A 694 27.54 -24.09 -33.62
CA ALA A 694 27.05 -24.13 -34.99
C ALA A 694 27.23 -22.76 -35.64
N TYR A 695 27.44 -22.77 -36.95
CA TYR A 695 27.58 -21.59 -37.78
C TYR A 695 26.42 -21.53 -38.76
N VAL A 696 25.74 -20.39 -38.83
CA VAL A 696 24.68 -20.11 -39.82
C VAL A 696 25.13 -18.94 -40.68
N GLN A 697 25.34 -19.17 -41.98
CA GLN A 697 25.95 -18.19 -42.89
C GLN A 697 27.27 -17.61 -42.36
N GLY A 698 28.10 -18.46 -41.74
CA GLY A 698 29.38 -18.08 -41.13
C GLY A 698 29.29 -17.35 -39.78
N MET A 699 28.09 -17.19 -39.21
CA MET A 699 27.87 -16.55 -37.90
C MET A 699 27.67 -17.60 -36.80
N ASP A 700 28.29 -17.44 -35.62
CA ASP A 700 28.23 -18.42 -34.53
C ASP A 700 26.91 -18.28 -33.72
N ILE A 701 26.17 -19.38 -33.54
CA ILE A 701 24.89 -19.41 -32.80
C ILE A 701 25.01 -19.07 -31.31
N ARG A 702 26.22 -18.97 -30.74
CA ARG A 702 26.43 -18.59 -29.33
C ARG A 702 26.54 -17.08 -29.16
N PHE A 703 27.05 -16.38 -30.17
CA PHE A 703 27.41 -14.97 -30.08
C PHE A 703 26.62 -14.08 -31.06
N ASP A 704 26.28 -14.57 -32.25
CA ASP A 704 25.73 -13.78 -33.35
C ASP A 704 24.24 -14.03 -33.63
N MET A 705 23.50 -14.63 -32.68
CA MET A 705 22.08 -14.99 -32.91
C MET A 705 21.20 -13.84 -33.38
N ASP A 706 21.44 -12.62 -32.90
CA ASP A 706 20.67 -11.44 -33.30
C ASP A 706 20.84 -11.12 -34.79
N ARG A 707 22.05 -11.37 -35.34
CA ARG A 707 22.33 -11.23 -36.78
C ARG A 707 21.75 -12.41 -37.56
N ILE A 708 21.88 -13.63 -37.04
CA ILE A 708 21.31 -14.85 -37.62
C ILE A 708 19.78 -14.73 -37.79
N TYR A 709 19.08 -14.17 -36.80
CA TYR A 709 17.63 -13.94 -36.87
C TYR A 709 17.18 -13.07 -38.05
N THR A 710 18.03 -12.17 -38.55
CA THR A 710 17.70 -11.36 -39.73
C THR A 710 17.68 -12.17 -41.02
N GLY A 711 18.41 -13.29 -41.07
CA GLY A 711 18.58 -14.13 -42.26
C GLY A 711 17.80 -15.46 -42.23
N ILE A 712 17.22 -15.84 -41.09
CA ILE A 712 16.50 -17.11 -40.91
C ILE A 712 14.97 -16.91 -40.78
N GLY A 713 14.21 -17.92 -41.20
CA GLY A 713 12.79 -18.04 -40.91
C GLY A 713 12.56 -19.30 -40.08
N VAL A 714 11.84 -19.18 -38.96
CA VAL A 714 11.61 -20.29 -38.03
C VAL A 714 10.11 -20.50 -37.85
N CYS A 715 9.67 -21.75 -38.03
CA CYS A 715 8.33 -22.19 -37.67
C CYS A 715 8.45 -23.13 -36.45
N PRO A 716 8.17 -22.65 -35.22
CA PRO A 716 8.28 -23.45 -34.01
C PRO A 716 7.26 -24.60 -33.97
N GLN A 717 7.50 -25.58 -33.10
CA GLN A 717 6.58 -26.70 -32.87
C GLN A 717 5.29 -26.23 -32.16
N ASP A 718 5.43 -25.30 -31.22
CA ASP A 718 4.32 -24.66 -30.53
C ASP A 718 3.81 -23.48 -31.37
N ASP A 719 2.49 -23.33 -31.47
CA ASP A 719 1.87 -22.22 -32.19
C ASP A 719 2.07 -20.92 -31.40
N LEU A 720 3.16 -20.19 -31.70
CA LEU A 720 3.46 -18.89 -31.07
C LEU A 720 2.59 -17.78 -31.66
N LEU A 721 1.29 -17.83 -31.40
CA LEU A 721 0.32 -16.85 -31.90
C LEU A 721 -0.27 -16.05 -30.74
N TRP A 722 -0.50 -14.75 -30.94
CA TRP A 722 -1.37 -13.99 -30.06
C TRP A 722 -2.81 -14.42 -30.29
N GLU A 723 -3.42 -15.07 -29.32
CA GLU A 723 -4.83 -15.49 -29.42
C GLU A 723 -5.79 -14.33 -29.71
N SER A 724 -5.41 -13.11 -29.32
CA SER A 724 -6.18 -11.88 -29.50
C SER A 724 -6.09 -11.26 -30.90
N LEU A 725 -5.11 -11.63 -31.73
CA LEU A 725 -4.91 -11.06 -33.08
C LEU A 725 -5.46 -12.00 -34.18
N THR A 726 -5.99 -11.44 -35.26
CA THR A 726 -6.38 -12.23 -36.46
C THR A 726 -5.16 -12.66 -37.25
N GLY A 727 -5.30 -13.67 -38.12
CA GLY A 727 -4.22 -14.08 -39.03
C GLY A 727 -3.69 -12.94 -39.91
N ARG A 728 -4.57 -12.04 -40.37
CA ARG A 728 -4.17 -10.85 -41.15
C ARG A 728 -3.34 -9.87 -40.31
N GLU A 729 -3.75 -9.59 -39.07
CA GLU A 729 -3.02 -8.68 -38.19
C GLU A 729 -1.66 -9.23 -37.79
N HIS A 730 -1.54 -10.54 -37.58
CA HIS A 730 -0.24 -11.20 -37.37
C HIS A 730 0.69 -11.04 -38.57
N LEU A 731 0.20 -11.30 -39.79
CA LEU A 731 0.99 -11.16 -41.00
C LEU A 731 1.42 -9.71 -41.24
N LEU A 732 0.51 -8.75 -41.01
CA LEU A 732 0.83 -7.32 -41.09
C LEU A 732 1.88 -6.90 -40.04
N PHE A 733 1.78 -7.41 -38.82
CA PHE A 733 2.73 -7.14 -37.75
C PHE A 733 4.13 -7.66 -38.09
N TYR A 734 4.25 -8.94 -38.43
CA TYR A 734 5.55 -9.53 -38.79
C TYR A 734 6.11 -9.01 -40.11
N GLY A 735 5.24 -8.69 -41.07
CA GLY A 735 5.63 -8.08 -42.33
C GLY A 735 6.25 -6.69 -42.16
N ARG A 736 5.72 -5.88 -41.23
CA ARG A 736 6.30 -4.57 -40.86
C ARG A 736 7.64 -4.72 -40.13
N LEU A 737 7.74 -5.66 -39.20
CA LEU A 737 9.01 -5.97 -38.51
C LEU A 737 10.14 -6.35 -39.49
N LYS A 738 9.80 -7.05 -40.59
CA LYS A 738 10.73 -7.43 -41.67
C LYS A 738 10.86 -6.40 -42.83
N LYS A 739 10.34 -5.17 -42.70
CA LYS A 739 10.42 -4.08 -43.70
C LYS A 739 9.87 -4.42 -45.10
N LEU A 740 8.77 -5.17 -45.18
CA LEU A 740 8.14 -5.38 -46.47
C LEU A 740 7.50 -4.08 -46.97
N LYS A 741 7.78 -3.71 -48.23
CA LYS A 741 7.19 -2.51 -48.86
C LYS A 741 5.66 -2.58 -48.83
N ALA A 742 4.99 -1.43 -48.66
CA ALA A 742 3.54 -1.34 -48.53
C ALA A 742 2.75 -2.08 -49.63
N ALA A 743 3.26 -2.10 -50.87
CA ALA A 743 2.68 -2.86 -51.99
C ALA A 743 2.70 -4.38 -51.75
N ALA A 744 3.83 -4.95 -51.30
CA ALA A 744 3.94 -6.36 -50.94
C ALA A 744 3.12 -6.71 -49.69
N LEU A 745 2.98 -5.77 -48.75
CA LEU A 745 2.12 -5.90 -47.58
C LEU A 745 0.62 -5.95 -47.94
N PHE A 746 0.23 -5.22 -48.99
CA PHE A 746 -1.13 -5.22 -49.54
C PHE A 746 -1.44 -6.50 -50.32
N GLU A 747 -0.47 -7.04 -51.08
CA GLU A 747 -0.59 -8.32 -51.78
C GLU A 747 -0.67 -9.55 -50.83
N LEU A 748 -0.18 -9.42 -49.59
CA LEU A 748 -0.37 -10.42 -48.51
C LEU A 748 -1.76 -10.35 -47.87
N GLY A 749 -2.56 -9.32 -48.18
CA GLY A 749 -3.99 -9.32 -47.91
C GLY A 749 -4.71 -10.35 -48.79
N PRO A 750 -5.94 -10.79 -48.43
CA PRO A 750 -6.69 -11.76 -49.22
C PRO A 750 -7.24 -11.09 -50.49
N THR A 751 -6.37 -10.81 -51.45
CA THR A 751 -6.74 -10.37 -52.80
C THR A 751 -5.88 -11.12 -53.82
N ARG A 752 -6.48 -12.20 -54.34
CA ARG A 752 -6.33 -12.82 -55.67
C ARG A 752 -5.06 -13.56 -56.12
N HIS A 753 -3.91 -13.54 -55.44
CA HIS A 753 -2.73 -14.27 -55.97
C HIS A 753 -1.89 -15.08 -54.96
N ILE A 754 -2.54 -15.79 -54.04
CA ILE A 754 -1.94 -16.97 -53.40
C ILE A 754 -2.41 -18.19 -54.21
N PRO A 755 -1.53 -19.06 -54.75
CA PRO A 755 -1.97 -20.28 -55.40
C PRO A 755 -2.87 -21.06 -54.43
N LYS A 756 -4.09 -21.36 -54.88
CA LYS A 756 -5.21 -21.88 -54.08
C LYS A 756 -4.74 -22.95 -53.10
N SER A 757 -4.65 -22.58 -51.82
CA SER A 757 -4.57 -23.57 -50.76
C SER A 757 -5.96 -24.21 -50.60
N PRO A 758 -6.07 -25.49 -50.22
CA PRO A 758 -7.37 -26.20 -50.09
C PRO A 758 -8.38 -25.53 -49.14
N ILE A 759 -7.96 -24.52 -48.37
CA ILE A 759 -8.80 -23.77 -47.43
C ILE A 759 -9.73 -22.79 -48.15
N GLU A 760 -9.42 -22.36 -49.37
CA GLU A 760 -10.24 -21.37 -50.10
C GLU A 760 -11.52 -21.93 -50.70
N GLN A 761 -11.62 -23.25 -50.90
CA GLN A 761 -12.87 -23.88 -51.38
C GLN A 761 -13.95 -23.97 -50.29
N GLN A 762 -13.59 -23.81 -49.01
CA GLN A 762 -14.53 -23.86 -47.88
C GLN A 762 -14.87 -22.48 -47.29
N ARG A 763 -14.39 -21.39 -47.91
CA ARG A 763 -14.33 -20.04 -47.30
C ARG A 763 -15.63 -19.23 -47.39
N GLU A 764 -16.67 -19.75 -48.02
CA GLU A 764 -17.94 -19.03 -48.21
C GLU A 764 -18.88 -19.09 -46.99
N ILE A 765 -18.57 -19.88 -45.95
CA ILE A 765 -19.52 -20.16 -44.86
C ILE A 765 -19.25 -19.40 -43.53
N HIS A 766 -18.04 -18.96 -43.20
CA HIS A 766 -17.79 -18.31 -41.89
C HIS A 766 -16.78 -17.16 -41.91
N ARG A 767 -17.29 -15.93 -42.06
CA ARG A 767 -16.52 -14.67 -42.17
C ARG A 767 -16.38 -13.88 -40.85
N LYS A 768 -16.76 -14.42 -39.68
CA LYS A 768 -16.91 -13.60 -38.44
C LYS A 768 -16.30 -14.15 -37.12
N ASN A 769 -15.35 -15.09 -37.13
CA ASN A 769 -14.81 -15.63 -35.86
C ASN A 769 -13.29 -15.42 -35.65
N PRO A 770 -12.85 -15.14 -34.40
CA PRO A 770 -11.43 -15.03 -34.03
C PRO A 770 -10.67 -16.35 -34.23
N CYS A 771 -9.33 -16.28 -34.34
CA CYS A 771 -8.43 -17.42 -34.55
C CYS A 771 -8.56 -18.55 -33.52
N ALA A 772 -9.24 -18.31 -32.38
CA ALA A 772 -9.62 -19.31 -31.39
C ALA A 772 -10.30 -20.54 -32.01
N ALA A 773 -11.13 -20.37 -33.05
CA ALA A 773 -11.93 -21.44 -33.67
C ALA A 773 -11.18 -22.28 -34.74
N ALA A 774 -9.89 -22.04 -34.97
CA ALA A 774 -9.11 -22.84 -35.91
C ALA A 774 -8.60 -24.14 -35.23
N LEU A 775 -9.07 -25.31 -35.70
CA LEU A 775 -8.48 -26.62 -35.38
C LEU A 775 -6.95 -26.57 -35.56
N GLY A 776 -6.19 -27.30 -34.73
CA GLY A 776 -4.72 -27.23 -34.68
C GLY A 776 -3.99 -27.39 -36.02
N SER A 777 -4.60 -28.05 -37.02
CA SER A 777 -4.07 -28.11 -38.38
C SER A 777 -4.08 -26.75 -39.09
N ARG A 778 -5.11 -25.91 -38.91
CA ARG A 778 -5.26 -24.59 -39.54
C ARG A 778 -4.33 -23.53 -38.95
N ARG A 779 -4.01 -23.59 -37.65
CA ARG A 779 -3.06 -22.65 -37.00
C ARG A 779 -1.65 -22.80 -37.57
N ARG A 780 -1.24 -24.05 -37.81
CA ARG A 780 0.06 -24.39 -38.38
C ARG A 780 0.27 -23.90 -39.82
N TRP A 781 -0.78 -23.56 -40.60
CA TRP A 781 -0.61 -22.97 -41.95
C TRP A 781 -0.31 -21.46 -41.91
N TRP A 782 -0.56 -20.78 -40.79
CA TRP A 782 -0.24 -19.36 -40.63
C TRP A 782 1.21 -19.12 -40.23
N SER A 783 1.90 -20.13 -39.67
CA SER A 783 3.31 -20.05 -39.29
C SER A 783 4.29 -20.14 -40.48
N PRO A 784 4.05 -20.97 -41.53
CA PRO A 784 4.84 -21.03 -42.75
C PRO A 784 4.09 -20.40 -43.94
N SER A 785 3.80 -19.09 -43.91
CA SER A 785 3.41 -18.41 -45.15
C SER A 785 4.65 -18.27 -46.07
N PRO A 786 4.64 -18.75 -47.33
CA PRO A 786 5.84 -18.81 -48.17
C PRO A 786 6.27 -17.41 -48.64
N TRP A 787 7.41 -16.94 -48.15
CA TRP A 787 8.11 -15.73 -48.60
C TRP A 787 8.92 -16.01 -49.87
N ARG A 788 8.26 -16.28 -51.00
CA ARG A 788 8.93 -16.82 -52.20
C ARG A 788 8.93 -15.92 -53.45
N ARG A 789 8.76 -14.60 -53.33
CA ARG A 789 8.61 -13.72 -54.52
C ARG A 789 9.58 -12.52 -54.63
N ALA A 790 10.71 -12.52 -53.93
CA ALA A 790 11.71 -11.44 -54.02
C ALA A 790 13.07 -11.85 -54.62
N ALA A 791 13.17 -13.01 -55.26
CA ALA A 791 14.35 -13.40 -56.02
C ALA A 791 13.93 -13.84 -57.43
N LEU A 792 14.54 -13.22 -58.44
CA LEU A 792 14.41 -13.57 -59.86
C LEU A 792 14.62 -15.09 -60.07
N PRO A 793 13.90 -15.71 -61.04
CA PRO A 793 14.04 -17.14 -61.29
C PRO A 793 15.36 -17.41 -62.01
N LEU A 794 16.30 -18.07 -61.33
CA LEU A 794 17.36 -18.81 -62.00
C LEU A 794 16.93 -20.28 -62.16
N PRO A 795 17.23 -20.95 -63.29
CA PRO A 795 16.81 -22.32 -63.52
C PRO A 795 17.60 -23.30 -62.64
N TRP A 796 16.90 -24.31 -62.15
CA TRP A 796 17.46 -25.42 -61.36
C TRP A 796 18.29 -26.36 -62.24
N PRO A 797 19.54 -26.70 -61.87
CA PRO A 797 20.20 -27.88 -62.40
C PRO A 797 19.70 -29.14 -61.68
N GLN A 798 19.32 -30.16 -62.45
CA GLN A 798 19.04 -31.49 -61.94
C GLN A 798 20.36 -32.22 -61.62
N THR A 799 20.60 -32.57 -60.36
CA THR A 799 21.49 -33.69 -59.98
C THR A 799 20.96 -34.40 -58.73
N PRO A 800 21.09 -35.73 -58.60
CA PRO A 800 20.60 -36.48 -57.46
C PRO A 800 21.72 -36.81 -56.46
N SER A 801 21.60 -36.34 -55.22
CA SER A 801 22.36 -36.90 -54.09
C SER A 801 21.56 -36.72 -52.79
N ALA A 802 20.60 -37.62 -52.56
CA ALA A 802 19.93 -37.75 -51.28
C ALA A 802 20.75 -38.71 -50.39
N THR A 803 21.68 -38.18 -49.60
CA THR A 803 22.41 -38.97 -48.59
C THR A 803 21.46 -39.32 -47.45
N ARG A 804 21.18 -40.62 -47.29
CA ARG A 804 20.17 -41.17 -46.38
C ARG A 804 20.85 -41.72 -45.12
N LEU A 805 20.92 -40.93 -44.06
CA LEU A 805 21.45 -41.39 -42.75
C LEU A 805 20.36 -42.15 -41.97
N LEU A 806 20.48 -43.48 -41.95
CA LEU A 806 19.55 -44.42 -41.30
C LEU A 806 19.81 -44.54 -39.79
N LEU A 807 19.10 -43.84 -38.92
CA LEU A 807 19.11 -44.20 -37.49
C LEU A 807 18.32 -45.50 -37.27
N ALA A 808 19.02 -46.63 -37.16
CA ALA A 808 18.46 -47.94 -36.82
C ALA A 808 19.37 -48.71 -35.87
N ARG A 809 18.80 -49.24 -34.78
CA ARG A 809 19.35 -50.28 -33.90
C ARG A 809 19.03 -51.65 -34.53
N SER A 810 20.00 -52.57 -34.53
CA SER A 810 19.85 -53.98 -34.92
C SER A 810 19.65 -54.88 -33.67
N PRO A 811 19.24 -56.15 -33.86
CA PRO A 811 18.56 -56.96 -32.85
C PRO A 811 19.55 -57.75 -31.98
N VAL A 812 19.10 -58.15 -30.79
CA VAL A 812 19.77 -59.18 -29.99
C VAL A 812 18.74 -60.25 -29.68
N ASP A 813 19.08 -61.47 -30.10
CA ASP A 813 18.41 -62.73 -29.78
C ASP A 813 18.43 -62.97 -28.27
N ILE A 814 17.27 -63.28 -27.70
CA ILE A 814 17.20 -64.06 -26.46
C ILE A 814 16.24 -65.22 -26.70
N ALA A 815 16.82 -66.42 -26.56
CA ALA A 815 16.21 -67.71 -26.74
C ALA A 815 15.04 -67.98 -25.79
N ALA A 816 14.16 -68.85 -26.28
CA ALA A 816 12.99 -69.36 -25.61
C ALA A 816 13.31 -70.31 -24.44
N ALA A 817 12.54 -70.20 -23.36
CA ALA A 817 12.21 -71.31 -22.46
C ALA A 817 10.72 -71.19 -22.10
N GLY A 818 9.95 -72.23 -22.42
CA GLY A 818 8.50 -72.24 -22.33
C GLY A 818 7.93 -72.65 -20.97
N GLY A 819 6.68 -72.28 -20.72
CA GLY A 819 5.86 -72.74 -19.60
C GLY A 819 4.48 -72.10 -19.61
N ARG A 820 3.44 -72.89 -19.94
CA ARG A 820 2.04 -72.49 -20.24
C ARG A 820 1.15 -72.23 -19.01
N ARG A 821 0.00 -71.60 -19.33
CA ARG A 821 -1.34 -71.53 -18.67
C ARG A 821 -1.54 -70.28 -17.79
N GLY A 822 -2.58 -69.46 -17.93
CA GLY A 822 -3.78 -69.41 -18.78
C GLY A 822 -4.76 -68.41 -18.15
N GLY A 823 -5.61 -67.72 -18.94
CA GLY A 823 -6.75 -66.96 -18.40
C GLY A 823 -7.00 -65.60 -19.05
N ALA A 824 -7.95 -65.57 -19.98
CA ALA A 824 -8.42 -64.39 -20.70
C ALA A 824 -9.25 -63.43 -19.84
N ARG A 825 -9.31 -62.13 -20.23
CA ARG A 825 -10.57 -61.42 -20.52
C ARG A 825 -10.33 -60.08 -21.22
N ARG A 826 -11.21 -59.83 -22.19
CA ARG A 826 -11.21 -58.79 -23.23
C ARG A 826 -11.80 -57.47 -22.74
N CYS A 827 -11.40 -56.38 -23.40
CA CYS A 827 -12.13 -55.10 -23.49
C CYS A 827 -13.58 -55.30 -23.98
N PRO A 828 -14.44 -54.27 -23.81
CA PRO A 828 -15.13 -53.79 -25.01
C PRO A 828 -15.27 -52.26 -25.09
N CYS A 829 -15.11 -51.77 -26.32
CA CYS A 829 -15.69 -50.52 -26.81
C CYS A 829 -17.22 -50.63 -26.90
N ARG A 830 -17.95 -49.53 -26.67
CA ARG A 830 -19.31 -49.35 -27.21
C ARG A 830 -19.60 -47.86 -27.46
N GLY A 831 -19.97 -47.53 -28.69
CA GLY A 831 -20.68 -46.31 -29.03
C GLY A 831 -22.19 -46.54 -29.06
N SER A 832 -22.98 -45.46 -29.06
CA SER A 832 -24.40 -45.52 -29.45
C SER A 832 -24.90 -44.16 -29.98
N ARG A 833 -25.64 -44.22 -31.09
CA ARG A 833 -26.37 -43.13 -31.77
C ARG A 833 -27.79 -42.94 -31.17
N ARG A 834 -28.25 -41.68 -31.22
CA ARG A 834 -29.63 -41.12 -31.36
C ARG A 834 -30.86 -42.05 -31.27
N SER A 835 -31.91 -41.61 -30.54
CA SER A 835 -33.18 -41.02 -31.06
C SER A 835 -34.26 -40.87 -29.96
N ARG A 836 -35.31 -40.07 -30.25
CA ARG A 836 -36.45 -39.62 -29.39
C ARG A 836 -37.34 -40.73 -28.82
N PRO A 837 -38.29 -40.39 -27.91
CA PRO A 837 -39.71 -40.54 -28.28
C PRO A 837 -40.67 -39.43 -27.78
N ARG A 838 -41.83 -39.33 -28.44
CA ARG A 838 -43.10 -38.73 -27.96
C ARG A 838 -44.13 -39.88 -27.83
N GLY A 839 -45.04 -39.81 -26.87
CA GLY A 839 -46.27 -40.62 -26.80
C GLY A 839 -46.98 -40.50 -25.45
N CYS A 840 -48.19 -39.94 -25.47
CA CYS A 840 -49.06 -39.58 -24.33
C CYS A 840 -49.73 -40.78 -23.61
N SER A 841 -50.12 -40.63 -22.34
CA SER A 841 -51.53 -40.60 -21.87
C SER A 841 -51.72 -40.73 -20.33
N SER A 842 -52.81 -40.11 -19.82
CA SER A 842 -53.50 -40.22 -18.51
C SER A 842 -52.80 -39.65 -17.26
N LEU A 843 -53.29 -38.58 -16.60
CA LEU A 843 -54.51 -38.32 -15.80
C LEU A 843 -54.26 -38.47 -14.28
N GLY A 844 -54.58 -37.42 -13.51
CA GLY A 844 -55.19 -37.57 -12.17
C GLY A 844 -54.38 -37.20 -10.93
N ALA A 845 -54.69 -36.01 -10.38
CA ALA A 845 -54.88 -35.70 -8.95
C ALA A 845 -53.86 -36.16 -7.89
N ARG A 846 -53.10 -35.22 -7.33
CA ARG A 846 -53.42 -34.48 -6.09
C ARG A 846 -52.36 -33.39 -5.85
#